data_AF-A0AAU6XIH2-F1
#
_entry.id   AF-A0AAU6XIH2-F1
#
_cell.length_a   1.000
_cell.length_b   1.000
_cell.length_c   1.000
_cell.angle_alpha   90.00
_cell.angle_beta   90.00
_cell.angle_gamma   90.00
#
_symmetry.space_group_name_H-M   'P 1'
#
loop_
_entity.id
_entity.type
_entity.pdbx_description
1 polymer ?
#
loop_
_entity_poly.entity_id
_entity_poly.type
_entity_poly.pdbx_seq_one_letter_code
_entity_poly.pdbx_strand_id
1 'polypeptide(L)'
;MPPTTTATPGQQSGTSGRKKRKGRKGRLLVLVLVLALIGGLAYGAYWSISTVRASFPQTKGSITLDGLSGPVDVKRDGYGIPQVYASSEEDLFMAQGYVQAQDRFYEMDVRRHMTAGRLSEMFGKSQIENDEFLRTLGWHRVAKKEYDEKLSDSTKKYLQAYAKGVNAYLKGKDGADISLEYAALGFTNDYKPQEWTPVDSVAWLKAMAWDLRGNMQDEVDRALMTSRLGPKQIADLYPAYPYDRNKAIVQEGQYDELTETFDGGDGGSSGSGDGDGTGTGTGTGTGTGTGTGNALQGQLAGLQEVLDDLPTAVGVNGNGIGSNSWVVSGKHTITGKPLLANDPHLSPSLPSVWYQMGLHCRTVSDKCQYDVAGYTFAGMPGVVIGHNQEIAWGLTNSGADVTDLYLEKITGEGYQYGGKVLPFETREETIKVAGGDSKKIVVRETNNGPLLSDRDDELVKTGKKATVDSSAPDRGDGYGVALRWTALEAGTTMDAVFAIDRAQNWDDFREAATLFDVPSQNLVYADSEHIGYTLPGRIPVRAEDHDGSVPAPGWSPEYRWTGEYIDQDELPYEYDPERGYIVTANQAVVDEDDYPYTLTTDWGYGARSQRITSLIEQKIKDGGKISTDDMRQMQLDNSSEMAKLLVPQLLKIDIADKDVREAQKLLEGWDYTQDADSAAAAYFNAVWRNILKLAFGNKLPKELRVEGQCLWVDPVNTTGPADETNKVRECGQRDAGQAQPDGGDRWFEVVRTLMDKPKSDWWTTPANGTRKGADHNRDDLFKRAMIDARWELTAKLGKDIDTWNWGRLHRLFLKNQTLGTEGPGFLKYALNRGPWKLSGGEAAVNASGWNAAGGYGVIWVPSMRMVVNLGDLDKSRWINLTGASGHAYSAHYTDQTDKWANGELLPWSFSKKAVDESTSDTLVLKP
;
A
#
# COMPACT_ATOMS: atom_id res chain seq x y z
N MET A 1 -23.31 90.18 1.66
CA MET A 1 -24.14 91.12 2.44
C MET A 1 -24.54 90.43 3.74
N PRO A 2 -24.44 91.10 4.91
CA PRO A 2 -24.98 90.61 6.18
C PRO A 2 -26.52 90.82 6.20
N PRO A 3 -27.32 90.11 7.04
CA PRO A 3 -27.59 90.48 8.46
C PRO A 3 -27.62 89.26 9.43
N THR A 4 -27.10 89.32 10.67
CA THR A 4 -27.76 89.68 11.98
C THR A 4 -29.00 88.81 12.34
N THR A 5 -29.27 88.30 13.56
CA THR A 5 -28.93 88.71 14.95
C THR A 5 -29.60 87.76 15.97
N THR A 6 -28.93 87.48 17.11
CA THR A 6 -29.38 87.38 18.55
C THR A 6 -30.64 86.59 18.99
N ALA A 7 -30.79 86.05 20.21
CA ALA A 7 -29.92 85.74 21.37
C ALA A 7 -30.75 85.13 22.54
N THR A 8 -30.03 84.55 23.52
CA THR A 8 -30.31 84.42 25.00
C THR A 8 -31.35 83.40 25.53
N PRO A 9 -31.34 83.03 26.85
CA PRO A 9 -30.25 82.88 27.85
C PRO A 9 -30.31 81.54 28.66
N GLY A 10 -29.27 81.21 29.44
CA GLY A 10 -29.44 80.29 30.58
C GLY A 10 -28.16 79.78 31.27
N GLN A 11 -27.92 80.30 32.49
CA GLN A 11 -27.09 79.84 33.64
C GLN A 11 -26.80 78.32 33.72
N GLN A 12 -25.75 77.76 34.35
CA GLN A 12 -24.89 78.17 35.48
C GLN A 12 -23.67 77.21 35.61
N SER A 13 -22.77 77.57 36.53
CA SER A 13 -21.46 76.99 36.94
C SER A 13 -21.39 75.50 37.34
N GLY A 14 -20.24 74.85 37.07
CA GLY A 14 -19.88 73.54 37.64
C GLY A 14 -18.39 73.16 37.53
N THR A 15 -17.65 73.35 38.64
CA THR A 15 -16.54 72.54 39.20
C THR A 15 -15.34 72.07 38.36
N SER A 16 -14.17 72.44 38.88
CA SER A 16 -12.85 71.87 38.57
C SER A 16 -12.73 70.37 38.91
N GLY A 17 -12.06 69.60 38.03
CA GLY A 17 -11.26 68.44 38.42
C GLY A 17 -11.86 67.04 38.21
N ARG A 18 -11.57 66.39 37.07
CA ARG A 18 -11.34 64.92 36.87
C ARG A 18 -11.45 64.53 35.38
N LYS A 19 -10.43 64.79 34.55
CA LYS A 19 -10.36 64.16 33.20
C LYS A 19 -9.00 63.58 32.77
N LYS A 20 -7.95 63.60 33.61
CA LYS A 20 -6.64 62.99 33.27
C LYS A 20 -6.38 61.57 33.80
N ARG A 21 -7.28 60.95 34.59
CA ARG A 21 -7.08 59.58 35.14
C ARG A 21 -7.66 58.43 34.32
N LYS A 22 -8.64 58.65 33.42
CA LYS A 22 -9.27 57.55 32.64
C LYS A 22 -8.39 57.01 31.51
N GLY A 23 -7.65 57.86 30.77
CA GLY A 23 -6.75 57.41 29.70
C GLY A 23 -5.50 56.67 30.18
N ARG A 24 -5.03 56.97 31.39
CA ARG A 24 -3.85 56.32 31.99
C ARG A 24 -4.15 54.88 32.45
N LYS A 25 -5.38 54.64 32.96
CA LYS A 25 -5.86 53.30 33.30
C LYS A 25 -6.12 52.43 32.06
N GLY A 26 -6.70 53.01 31.00
CA GLY A 26 -6.89 52.30 29.72
C GLY A 26 -5.56 51.91 29.06
N ARG A 27 -4.57 52.82 29.03
CA ARG A 27 -3.21 52.50 28.54
C ARG A 27 -2.51 51.43 29.36
N LEU A 28 -2.63 51.47 30.68
CA LEU A 28 -2.08 50.44 31.57
C LEU A 28 -2.70 49.07 31.29
N LEU A 29 -4.01 49.02 31.07
CA LEU A 29 -4.74 47.78 30.80
C LEU A 29 -4.36 47.18 29.44
N VAL A 30 -4.19 48.02 28.41
CA VAL A 30 -3.64 47.59 27.11
C VAL A 30 -2.19 47.11 27.25
N LEU A 31 -1.34 47.80 28.01
CA LEU A 31 0.05 47.38 28.26
C LEU A 31 0.12 46.04 28.99
N VAL A 32 -0.73 45.82 30.00
CA VAL A 32 -0.82 44.53 30.71
C VAL A 32 -1.32 43.42 29.78
N LEU A 33 -2.31 43.70 28.92
CA LEU A 33 -2.78 42.72 27.92
C LEU A 33 -1.69 42.39 26.90
N VAL A 34 -0.96 43.38 26.41
CA VAL A 34 0.17 43.18 25.49
C VAL A 34 1.29 42.41 26.17
N LEU A 35 1.64 42.73 27.41
CA LEU A 35 2.67 42.00 28.17
C LEU A 35 2.22 40.57 28.53
N ALA A 36 0.94 40.36 28.83
CA ALA A 36 0.38 39.03 29.05
C ALA A 36 0.34 38.21 27.76
N LEU A 37 0.06 38.84 26.61
CA LEU A 37 0.09 38.21 25.30
C LEU A 37 1.52 37.88 24.88
N ILE A 38 2.48 38.80 25.07
CA ILE A 38 3.91 38.55 24.86
C ILE A 38 4.41 37.47 25.81
N GLY A 39 4.03 37.51 27.09
CA GLY A 39 4.39 36.51 28.08
C GLY A 39 3.81 35.13 27.74
N GLY A 40 2.56 35.08 27.29
CA GLY A 40 1.90 33.85 26.81
C GLY A 40 2.54 33.30 25.54
N LEU A 41 2.90 34.17 24.58
CA LEU A 41 3.62 33.77 23.36
C LEU A 41 5.04 33.30 23.66
N ALA A 42 5.77 33.98 24.56
CA ALA A 42 7.12 33.59 24.96
C ALA A 42 7.12 32.28 25.76
N TYR A 43 6.17 32.11 26.69
CA TYR A 43 5.99 30.86 27.42
C TYR A 43 5.56 29.72 26.50
N GLY A 44 4.61 29.97 25.59
CA GLY A 44 4.18 28.99 24.58
C GLY A 44 5.32 28.58 23.64
N ALA A 45 6.16 29.53 23.20
CA ALA A 45 7.34 29.25 22.39
C ALA A 45 8.41 28.47 23.18
N TYR A 46 8.68 28.86 24.44
CA TYR A 46 9.60 28.14 25.32
C TYR A 46 9.13 26.70 25.57
N TRP A 47 7.86 26.52 25.94
CA TRP A 47 7.24 25.21 26.16
C TRP A 47 7.33 24.35 24.89
N SER A 48 6.97 24.90 23.73
CA SER A 48 7.05 24.18 22.44
C SER A 48 8.49 23.76 22.12
N ILE A 49 9.48 24.65 22.26
CA ILE A 49 10.89 24.33 22.00
C ILE A 49 11.41 23.30 23.00
N SER A 50 11.04 23.43 24.28
CA SER A 50 11.46 22.52 25.34
C SER A 50 10.88 21.12 25.13
N THR A 51 9.58 21.01 24.84
CA THR A 51 8.90 19.74 24.59
C THR A 51 9.43 19.05 23.33
N VAL A 52 9.62 19.80 22.23
CA VAL A 52 10.18 19.23 21.00
C VAL A 52 11.62 18.74 21.20
N ARG A 53 12.45 19.49 21.93
CA ARG A 53 13.84 19.06 22.20
C ARG A 53 13.92 17.90 23.19
N ALA A 54 12.99 17.82 24.13
CA ALA A 54 12.94 16.75 25.13
C ALA A 54 12.69 15.38 24.50
N SER A 55 11.95 15.31 23.37
CA SER A 55 11.66 14.06 22.69
C SER A 55 12.82 13.55 21.83
N PHE A 56 13.83 14.37 21.53
CA PHE A 56 14.89 13.99 20.58
C PHE A 56 15.78 12.85 21.09
N PRO A 57 16.20 11.95 20.18
CA PRO A 57 17.08 10.84 20.52
C PRO A 57 18.44 11.35 21.03
N GLN A 58 18.96 10.70 22.08
CA GLN A 58 20.37 10.81 22.45
C GLN A 58 21.21 9.91 21.54
N THR A 59 21.89 10.50 20.57
CA THR A 59 22.70 9.79 19.56
C THR A 59 24.19 9.73 19.88
N LYS A 60 24.64 10.39 20.96
CA LYS A 60 26.05 10.50 21.37
C LYS A 60 26.28 10.09 22.82
N GLY A 61 27.52 9.70 23.10
CA GLY A 61 28.00 9.45 24.45
C GLY A 61 27.76 8.02 24.89
N SER A 62 27.37 7.80 26.15
CA SER A 62 27.03 6.47 26.63
C SER A 62 25.81 6.47 27.54
N ILE A 63 25.02 5.39 27.46
CA ILE A 63 23.83 5.15 28.27
C ILE A 63 23.97 3.77 28.92
N THR A 64 23.59 3.65 30.19
CA THR A 64 23.45 2.35 30.84
C THR A 64 22.10 1.75 30.45
N LEU A 65 22.14 0.54 29.92
CA LEU A 65 20.99 -0.22 29.44
C LEU A 65 20.94 -1.56 30.18
N ASP A 66 20.13 -1.60 31.24
CA ASP A 66 20.06 -2.73 32.16
C ASP A 66 19.81 -4.06 31.43
N GLY A 67 20.73 -5.00 31.61
CA GLY A 67 20.59 -6.38 31.17
C GLY A 67 21.12 -6.68 29.77
N LEU A 68 21.96 -5.79 29.22
CA LEU A 68 22.97 -6.18 28.25
C LEU A 68 24.01 -7.12 28.91
N SER A 69 24.60 -8.01 28.13
CA SER A 69 25.72 -8.86 28.55
C SER A 69 27.08 -8.20 28.31
N GLY A 70 27.16 -7.30 27.34
CA GLY A 70 28.34 -6.52 26.99
C GLY A 70 28.01 -5.17 26.33
N PRO A 71 29.03 -4.37 25.98
CA PRO A 71 28.82 -3.06 25.38
C PRO A 71 28.40 -3.16 23.90
N VAL A 72 27.40 -2.36 23.53
CA VAL A 72 26.92 -2.22 22.15
C VAL A 72 27.26 -0.82 21.62
N ASP A 73 27.88 -0.75 20.44
CA ASP A 73 28.11 0.53 19.76
C ASP A 73 26.99 0.78 18.75
N VAL A 74 26.35 1.93 18.82
CA VAL A 74 25.39 2.40 17.83
C VAL A 74 26.02 3.58 17.09
N LYS A 75 26.35 3.36 15.82
CA LYS A 75 26.98 4.37 14.96
C LYS A 75 25.96 4.88 13.97
N ARG A 76 25.80 6.20 13.86
CA ARG A 76 24.89 6.81 12.89
C ARG A 76 25.67 7.63 11.88
N ASP A 77 25.25 7.54 10.62
CA ASP A 77 25.76 8.37 9.54
C ASP A 77 25.10 9.76 9.54
N GLY A 78 25.47 10.59 8.54
CA GLY A 78 24.92 11.93 8.36
C GLY A 78 23.42 12.00 8.03
N TYR A 79 22.76 10.86 7.77
CA TYR A 79 21.31 10.73 7.56
C TYR A 79 20.60 10.07 8.75
N GLY A 80 21.33 9.84 9.85
CA GLY A 80 20.81 9.25 11.07
C GLY A 80 20.62 7.73 11.03
N ILE A 81 21.16 7.03 10.02
CA ILE A 81 20.97 5.59 9.85
C ILE A 81 21.87 4.82 10.83
N PRO A 82 21.30 4.02 11.75
CA PRO A 82 22.10 3.31 12.74
C PRO A 82 22.71 2.02 12.21
N GLN A 83 23.97 1.80 12.59
CA GLN A 83 24.74 0.57 12.45
C GLN A 83 25.08 0.09 13.87
N VAL A 84 24.50 -1.04 14.28
CA VAL A 84 24.54 -1.55 15.66
C VAL A 84 25.58 -2.68 15.74
N TYR A 85 26.55 -2.57 16.66
CA TYR A 85 27.62 -3.54 16.85
C TYR A 85 27.56 -4.18 18.25
N ALA A 86 27.28 -5.48 18.32
CA ALA A 86 27.19 -6.25 19.57
C ALA A 86 28.05 -7.53 19.53
N SER A 87 28.23 -8.19 20.68
CA SER A 87 28.98 -9.47 20.77
C SER A 87 28.08 -10.69 20.99
N SER A 88 26.77 -10.48 21.13
CA SER A 88 25.74 -11.52 21.20
C SER A 88 24.49 -11.03 20.48
N GLU A 89 23.67 -11.98 20.04
CA GLU A 89 22.45 -11.71 19.28
C GLU A 89 21.40 -11.02 20.16
N GLU A 90 21.32 -11.39 21.44
CA GLU A 90 20.39 -10.78 22.39
C GLU A 90 20.74 -9.32 22.64
N ASP A 91 22.02 -8.99 22.80
CA ASP A 91 22.47 -7.60 22.95
C ASP A 91 22.20 -6.81 21.66
N LEU A 92 22.34 -7.45 20.49
CA LEU A 92 22.06 -6.86 19.18
C LEU A 92 20.58 -6.49 19.04
N PHE A 93 19.67 -7.44 19.29
CA PHE A 93 18.23 -7.21 19.18
C PHE A 93 17.67 -6.32 20.30
N MET A 94 18.22 -6.40 21.51
CA MET A 94 17.89 -5.45 22.59
C MET A 94 18.30 -4.02 22.24
N ALA A 95 19.47 -3.83 21.64
CA ALA A 95 19.87 -2.51 21.14
C ALA A 95 19.02 -2.05 19.95
N GLN A 96 18.64 -2.95 19.04
CA GLN A 96 17.74 -2.65 17.93
C GLN A 96 16.41 -2.06 18.45
N GLY A 97 15.78 -2.73 19.41
CA GLY A 97 14.52 -2.27 20.01
C GLY A 97 14.65 -0.93 20.73
N TYR A 98 15.76 -0.72 21.46
CA TYR A 98 16.02 0.56 22.11
C TYR A 98 16.16 1.70 21.09
N VAL A 99 16.93 1.48 20.02
CA VAL A 99 17.21 2.48 18.98
C VAL A 99 15.95 2.82 18.19
N GLN A 100 15.18 1.81 17.74
CA GLN A 100 13.94 2.08 17.02
C GLN A 100 12.91 2.83 17.89
N ALA A 101 12.78 2.47 19.17
CA ALA A 101 11.93 3.20 20.09
C ALA A 101 12.39 4.66 20.28
N GLN A 102 13.70 4.87 20.37
CA GLN A 102 14.28 6.21 20.44
C GLN A 102 13.88 7.09 19.24
N ASP A 103 13.87 6.50 18.05
CA ASP A 103 13.67 7.25 16.81
C ASP A 103 12.20 7.36 16.39
N ARG A 104 11.36 6.35 16.71
CA ARG A 104 10.01 6.19 16.14
C ARG A 104 8.95 5.56 17.07
N PHE A 105 9.10 5.60 18.40
CA PHE A 105 8.16 4.89 19.29
C PHE A 105 6.68 5.26 19.11
N TYR A 106 6.34 6.52 18.82
CA TYR A 106 4.93 6.89 18.57
C TYR A 106 4.33 6.12 17.38
N GLU A 107 5.09 5.96 16.28
CA GLU A 107 4.69 5.13 15.14
C GLU A 107 4.47 3.67 15.56
N MET A 108 5.42 3.12 16.33
CA MET A 108 5.32 1.75 16.86
C MET A 108 4.07 1.56 17.72
N ASP A 109 3.79 2.50 18.62
CA ASP A 109 2.67 2.42 19.55
C ASP A 109 1.31 2.47 18.85
N VAL A 110 1.16 3.37 17.86
CA VAL A 110 -0.03 3.43 17.02
C VAL A 110 -0.24 2.11 16.28
N ARG A 111 0.83 1.58 15.66
CA ARG A 111 0.78 0.32 14.91
C ARG A 111 0.35 -0.86 15.76
N ARG A 112 0.87 -1.02 16.99
CA ARG A 112 0.41 -2.12 17.86
C ARG A 112 -1.05 -1.98 18.28
N HIS A 113 -1.55 -0.76 18.51
CA HIS A 113 -2.94 -0.53 18.90
C HIS A 113 -3.86 -0.90 17.76
N MET A 114 -3.49 -0.51 16.56
CA MET A 114 -4.17 -0.87 15.34
C MET A 114 -4.18 -2.38 15.09
N THR A 115 -3.03 -3.06 15.07
CA THR A 115 -3.00 -4.53 14.88
C THR A 115 -3.71 -5.31 15.98
N ALA A 116 -3.92 -4.69 17.15
CA ALA A 116 -4.67 -5.28 18.26
C ALA A 116 -6.15 -4.86 18.33
N GLY A 117 -6.64 -3.99 17.43
CA GLY A 117 -7.98 -3.41 17.52
C GLY A 117 -8.19 -2.67 18.85
N ARG A 118 -7.33 -1.68 19.11
CA ARG A 118 -7.26 -0.85 20.33
C ARG A 118 -7.04 0.64 20.03
N LEU A 119 -7.22 1.11 18.80
CA LEU A 119 -7.03 2.53 18.45
C LEU A 119 -7.95 3.45 19.25
N SER A 120 -9.13 2.98 19.68
CA SER A 120 -10.04 3.73 20.53
C SER A 120 -9.49 4.00 21.94
N GLU A 121 -8.47 3.25 22.39
CA GLU A 121 -7.73 3.56 23.61
C GLU A 121 -6.85 4.82 23.45
N MET A 122 -6.44 5.15 22.23
CA MET A 122 -5.62 6.34 21.93
C MET A 122 -6.46 7.53 21.46
N PHE A 123 -7.46 7.29 20.61
CA PHE A 123 -8.20 8.34 19.89
C PHE A 123 -9.69 8.43 20.28
N GLY A 124 -10.17 7.54 21.14
CA GLY A 124 -11.53 7.56 21.66
C GLY A 124 -12.57 6.99 20.70
N LYS A 125 -13.81 7.50 20.82
CA LYS A 125 -15.00 6.89 20.20
C LYS A 125 -14.97 6.81 18.67
N SER A 126 -14.20 7.67 18.01
CA SER A 126 -14.07 7.69 16.55
C SER A 126 -13.43 6.44 15.97
N GLN A 127 -12.77 5.62 16.79
CA GLN A 127 -12.07 4.41 16.33
C GLN A 127 -12.74 3.11 16.76
N ILE A 128 -13.96 3.17 17.34
CA ILE A 128 -14.64 1.97 17.83
C ILE A 128 -14.94 1.00 16.68
N GLU A 129 -15.42 1.49 15.54
CA GLU A 129 -15.79 0.64 14.39
C GLU A 129 -14.56 -0.09 13.83
N ASN A 130 -13.43 0.62 13.69
CA ASN A 130 -12.13 0.04 13.32
C ASN A 130 -11.68 -1.05 14.31
N ASP A 131 -11.78 -0.77 15.60
CA ASP A 131 -11.43 -1.74 16.64
C ASP A 131 -12.35 -2.96 16.61
N GLU A 132 -13.66 -2.79 16.37
CA GLU A 132 -14.62 -3.89 16.27
C GLU A 132 -14.31 -4.81 15.10
N PHE A 133 -13.95 -4.25 13.95
CA PHE A 133 -13.56 -5.02 12.78
C PHE A 133 -12.25 -5.79 13.02
N LEU A 134 -11.21 -5.12 13.50
CA LEU A 134 -9.90 -5.75 13.74
C LEU A 134 -9.97 -6.79 14.88
N ARG A 135 -10.83 -6.57 15.89
CA ARG A 135 -11.15 -7.58 16.92
C ARG A 135 -11.91 -8.77 16.37
N THR A 136 -12.73 -8.56 15.36
CA THR A 136 -13.48 -9.63 14.65
C THR A 136 -12.52 -10.53 13.88
N LEU A 137 -11.54 -9.94 13.18
CA LEU A 137 -10.46 -10.71 12.55
C LEU A 137 -9.54 -11.37 13.58
N GLY A 138 -9.25 -10.68 14.68
CA GLY A 138 -8.47 -11.22 15.80
C GLY A 138 -6.97 -11.36 15.51
N TRP A 139 -6.36 -10.44 14.76
CA TRP A 139 -4.95 -10.49 14.36
C TRP A 139 -3.99 -10.69 15.53
N HIS A 140 -4.13 -9.88 16.59
CA HIS A 140 -3.30 -10.03 17.79
C HIS A 140 -3.49 -11.39 18.48
N ARG A 141 -4.69 -11.98 18.44
CA ARG A 141 -4.94 -13.34 18.97
C ARG A 141 -4.18 -14.38 18.17
N VAL A 142 -4.19 -14.27 16.84
CA VAL A 142 -3.44 -15.16 15.94
C VAL A 142 -1.93 -14.97 16.15
N ALA A 143 -1.44 -13.74 16.20
CA ALA A 143 -0.03 -13.44 16.47
C ALA A 143 0.44 -13.98 17.84
N LYS A 144 -0.43 -13.93 18.85
CA LYS A 144 -0.15 -14.57 20.14
C LYS A 144 -0.04 -16.10 20.00
N LYS A 145 -0.93 -16.73 19.23
CA LYS A 145 -0.88 -18.17 18.97
C LYS A 145 0.38 -18.56 18.20
N GLU A 146 0.80 -17.77 17.23
CA GLU A 146 2.08 -17.93 16.52
C GLU A 146 3.24 -17.90 17.50
N TYR A 147 3.32 -16.84 18.30
CA TYR A 147 4.36 -16.69 19.30
C TYR A 147 4.35 -17.83 20.32
N ASP A 148 3.20 -18.27 20.83
CA ASP A 148 3.17 -19.31 21.86
C ASP A 148 3.47 -20.71 21.28
N GLU A 149 2.89 -21.05 20.13
CA GLU A 149 2.77 -22.43 19.65
C GLU A 149 3.63 -22.76 18.42
N LYS A 150 4.01 -21.78 17.60
CA LYS A 150 4.67 -22.01 16.30
C LYS A 150 6.10 -21.54 16.24
N LEU A 151 6.39 -20.34 16.74
CA LEU A 151 7.72 -19.75 16.59
C LEU A 151 8.79 -20.53 17.36
N SER A 152 9.97 -20.64 16.74
CA SER A 152 11.14 -21.29 17.35
C SER A 152 11.58 -20.61 18.64
N ASP A 153 12.28 -21.36 19.50
CA ASP A 153 12.84 -20.80 20.74
C ASP A 153 13.85 -19.68 20.48
N SER A 154 14.58 -19.76 19.36
CA SER A 154 15.53 -18.71 18.94
C SER A 154 14.81 -17.40 18.60
N THR A 155 13.77 -17.46 17.77
CA THR A 155 12.93 -16.31 17.41
C THR A 155 12.25 -15.70 18.63
N LYS A 156 11.70 -16.53 19.53
CA LYS A 156 11.13 -16.06 20.81
C LYS A 156 12.16 -15.27 21.62
N LYS A 157 13.40 -15.76 21.70
CA LYS A 157 14.50 -15.10 22.40
C LYS A 157 14.83 -13.72 21.81
N TYR A 158 14.90 -13.62 20.48
CA TYR A 158 15.19 -12.37 19.79
C TYR A 158 14.06 -11.35 19.99
N LEU A 159 12.80 -11.78 19.88
CA LEU A 159 11.63 -10.92 20.13
C LEU A 159 11.57 -10.42 21.60
N GLN A 160 11.93 -11.28 22.56
CA GLN A 160 12.02 -10.89 23.97
C GLN A 160 13.14 -9.87 24.20
N ALA A 161 14.31 -10.08 23.61
CA ALA A 161 15.43 -9.15 23.69
C ALA A 161 15.04 -7.78 23.10
N TYR A 162 14.45 -7.78 21.92
CA TYR A 162 13.91 -6.59 21.26
C TYR A 162 12.90 -5.84 22.15
N ALA A 163 11.90 -6.53 22.68
CA ALA A 163 10.89 -5.94 23.57
C ALA A 163 11.51 -5.35 24.84
N LYS A 164 12.51 -6.01 25.43
CA LYS A 164 13.27 -5.50 26.58
C LYS A 164 13.99 -4.20 26.24
N GLY A 165 14.55 -4.09 25.04
CA GLY A 165 15.16 -2.87 24.50
C GLY A 165 14.18 -1.71 24.41
N VAL A 166 13.02 -1.95 23.79
CA VAL A 166 11.93 -0.97 23.69
C VAL A 166 11.49 -0.50 25.08
N ASN A 167 11.25 -1.44 26.00
CA ASN A 167 10.79 -1.12 27.36
C ASN A 167 11.83 -0.36 28.19
N ALA A 168 13.10 -0.64 27.97
CA ALA A 168 14.17 0.10 28.62
C ALA A 168 14.24 1.56 28.14
N TYR A 169 13.87 1.86 26.89
CA TYR A 169 13.71 3.24 26.43
C TYR A 169 12.52 3.95 27.11
N LEU A 170 11.41 3.24 27.33
CA LEU A 170 10.20 3.80 27.96
C LEU A 170 10.36 4.05 29.47
N LYS A 171 11.24 3.30 30.14
CA LYS A 171 11.41 3.33 31.60
C LYS A 171 11.69 4.74 32.10
N GLY A 172 10.77 5.27 32.92
CA GLY A 172 10.91 6.57 33.59
C GLY A 172 10.63 7.79 32.71
N LYS A 173 10.09 7.61 31.50
CA LYS A 173 9.66 8.70 30.61
C LYS A 173 8.15 8.94 30.70
N ASP A 174 7.74 10.20 30.65
CA ASP A 174 6.36 10.57 30.34
C ASP A 174 6.17 10.70 28.82
N GLY A 175 4.91 10.73 28.34
CA GLY A 175 4.61 10.77 26.91
C GLY A 175 5.29 11.92 26.15
N ALA A 176 5.38 13.11 26.77
CA ALA A 176 6.03 14.28 26.18
C ALA A 176 7.55 14.12 26.02
N ASP A 177 8.19 13.25 26.80
CA ASP A 177 9.62 12.91 26.67
C ASP A 177 9.88 11.84 25.59
N ILE A 178 8.80 11.28 25.03
CA ILE A 178 8.83 10.25 23.99
C ILE A 178 8.54 10.86 22.63
N SER A 179 7.47 11.65 22.48
CA SER A 179 7.12 12.29 21.21
C SER A 179 6.18 13.48 21.39
N LEU A 180 6.23 14.43 20.46
CA LEU A 180 5.33 15.60 20.43
C LEU A 180 3.85 15.19 20.33
N GLU A 181 3.57 14.11 19.61
CA GLU A 181 2.24 13.58 19.37
C GLU A 181 1.56 13.12 20.66
N TYR A 182 2.32 12.58 21.64
CA TYR A 182 1.77 12.28 22.96
C TYR A 182 1.45 13.54 23.77
N ALA A 183 2.27 14.59 23.65
CA ALA A 183 1.94 15.88 24.25
C ALA A 183 0.65 16.45 23.64
N ALA A 184 0.43 16.24 22.34
CA ALA A 184 -0.81 16.61 21.67
C ALA A 184 -2.02 15.78 22.14
N LEU A 185 -1.86 14.44 22.24
CA LEU A 185 -2.90 13.54 22.77
C LEU A 185 -3.27 13.86 24.21
N GLY A 186 -2.30 14.28 25.03
CA GLY A 186 -2.50 14.70 26.42
C GLY A 186 -3.43 15.92 26.59
N PHE A 187 -3.71 16.68 25.54
CA PHE A 187 -4.75 17.72 25.56
C PHE A 187 -6.17 17.15 25.40
N THR A 188 -6.30 15.93 24.91
CA THR A 188 -7.58 15.29 24.57
C THR A 188 -7.96 14.15 25.51
N ASN A 189 -6.99 13.39 26.02
CA ASN A 189 -7.20 12.28 26.95
C ASN A 189 -5.96 12.03 27.83
N ASP A 190 -6.06 11.05 28.74
CA ASP A 190 -5.02 10.65 29.69
C ASP A 190 -4.23 9.40 29.28
N TYR A 191 -4.21 9.08 27.97
CA TYR A 191 -3.51 7.92 27.44
C TYR A 191 -2.01 7.94 27.81
N LYS A 192 -1.50 6.78 28.21
CA LYS A 192 -0.08 6.56 28.49
C LYS A 192 0.44 5.34 27.74
N PRO A 193 1.64 5.43 27.13
CA PRO A 193 2.31 4.28 26.55
C PRO A 193 2.41 3.09 27.50
N GLN A 194 2.07 1.90 27.01
CA GLN A 194 2.22 0.63 27.72
C GLN A 194 3.54 -0.06 27.33
N GLU A 195 3.99 -1.02 28.14
CA GLU A 195 5.12 -1.88 27.79
C GLU A 195 4.88 -2.62 26.47
N TRP A 196 5.93 -2.72 25.65
CA TRP A 196 5.99 -3.49 24.43
C TRP A 196 6.20 -4.97 24.74
N THR A 197 5.52 -5.84 24.01
CA THR A 197 5.59 -7.28 24.14
C THR A 197 6.10 -7.93 22.85
N PRO A 198 6.64 -9.16 22.89
CA PRO A 198 6.99 -9.91 21.69
C PRO A 198 5.85 -10.03 20.66
N VAL A 199 4.61 -10.16 21.16
CA VAL A 199 3.41 -10.32 20.32
C VAL A 199 3.11 -9.04 19.53
N ASP A 200 3.42 -7.85 20.07
CA ASP A 200 3.25 -6.59 19.36
C ASP A 200 4.10 -6.54 18.08
N SER A 201 5.29 -7.14 18.11
CA SER A 201 6.17 -7.27 16.93
C SER A 201 5.63 -8.27 15.91
N VAL A 202 5.15 -9.44 16.37
CA VAL A 202 4.59 -10.47 15.48
C VAL A 202 3.30 -10.01 14.81
N ALA A 203 2.45 -9.26 15.52
CA ALA A 203 1.18 -8.77 15.01
C ALA A 203 1.31 -7.83 13.79
N TRP A 204 2.47 -7.19 13.62
CA TRP A 204 2.74 -6.34 12.46
C TRP A 204 2.71 -7.11 11.13
N LEU A 205 3.12 -8.37 11.12
CA LEU A 205 3.07 -9.23 9.93
C LEU A 205 1.63 -9.41 9.40
N LYS A 206 0.62 -9.32 10.27
CA LYS A 206 -0.79 -9.42 9.88
C LYS A 206 -1.28 -8.17 9.13
N ALA A 207 -0.83 -6.98 9.54
CA ALA A 207 -1.09 -5.75 8.81
C ALA A 207 -0.51 -5.80 7.39
N MET A 208 0.75 -6.24 7.27
CA MET A 208 1.37 -6.42 5.96
C MET A 208 0.64 -7.45 5.11
N ALA A 209 0.28 -8.58 5.72
CA ALA A 209 -0.44 -9.63 4.99
C ALA A 209 -1.80 -9.16 4.50
N TRP A 210 -2.48 -8.28 5.26
CA TRP A 210 -3.77 -7.72 4.87
C TRP A 210 -3.64 -6.94 3.57
N ASP A 211 -2.65 -6.05 3.45
CA ASP A 211 -2.43 -5.27 2.23
C ASP A 211 -2.05 -6.13 1.02
N LEU A 212 -1.41 -7.27 1.27
CA LEU A 212 -0.81 -8.14 0.25
C LEU A 212 -1.65 -9.40 0.00
N ARG A 213 -2.94 -9.37 0.37
CA ARG A 213 -3.84 -10.54 0.37
C ARG A 213 -4.34 -10.99 -1.01
N GLY A 214 -4.06 -10.23 -2.07
CA GLY A 214 -4.45 -10.58 -3.44
C GLY A 214 -5.72 -9.86 -3.92
N ASN A 215 -6.66 -10.62 -4.47
CA ASN A 215 -7.73 -10.14 -5.34
C ASN A 215 -9.04 -9.71 -4.66
N MET A 216 -9.16 -9.79 -3.32
CA MET A 216 -10.43 -9.54 -2.61
C MET A 216 -11.14 -8.24 -3.02
N GLN A 217 -10.40 -7.18 -3.33
CA GLN A 217 -10.98 -5.92 -3.78
C GLN A 217 -11.61 -6.03 -5.18
N ASP A 218 -10.95 -6.75 -6.09
CA ASP A 218 -11.46 -7.02 -7.44
C ASP A 218 -12.62 -8.01 -7.42
N GLU A 219 -12.60 -8.99 -6.52
CA GLU A 219 -13.70 -9.91 -6.22
C GLU A 219 -14.97 -9.14 -5.82
N VAL A 220 -14.84 -8.19 -4.87
CA VAL A 220 -15.93 -7.31 -4.43
C VAL A 220 -16.38 -6.39 -5.58
N ASP A 221 -15.45 -5.79 -6.31
CA ASP A 221 -15.76 -4.87 -7.42
C ASP A 221 -16.54 -5.58 -8.55
N ARG A 222 -16.14 -6.79 -8.95
CA ARG A 222 -16.86 -7.60 -9.95
C ARG A 222 -18.29 -7.85 -9.51
N ALA A 223 -18.49 -8.24 -8.27
CA ALA A 223 -19.82 -8.54 -7.77
C ALA A 223 -20.69 -7.26 -7.68
N LEU A 224 -20.14 -6.11 -7.28
CA LEU A 224 -20.86 -4.83 -7.28
C LEU A 224 -21.26 -4.37 -8.70
N MET A 225 -20.43 -4.65 -9.70
CA MET A 225 -20.70 -4.29 -11.11
C MET A 225 -21.92 -5.00 -11.71
N THR A 226 -22.28 -6.19 -11.21
CA THR A 226 -23.42 -7.02 -11.73
C THR A 226 -24.77 -6.30 -11.71
N SER A 227 -24.89 -5.25 -10.88
CA SER A 227 -26.08 -4.42 -10.78
C SER A 227 -26.35 -3.54 -12.01
N ARG A 228 -25.30 -3.21 -12.77
CA ARG A 228 -25.38 -2.32 -13.93
C ARG A 228 -24.81 -2.93 -15.19
N LEU A 229 -23.89 -3.87 -15.06
CA LEU A 229 -23.15 -4.47 -16.16
C LEU A 229 -23.53 -5.95 -16.30
N GLY A 230 -23.72 -6.38 -17.55
CA GLY A 230 -23.89 -7.81 -17.84
C GLY A 230 -22.56 -8.57 -17.77
N PRO A 231 -22.58 -9.92 -17.72
CA PRO A 231 -21.36 -10.74 -17.57
C PRO A 231 -20.28 -10.44 -18.61
N LYS A 232 -20.67 -10.24 -19.87
CA LYS A 232 -19.73 -9.87 -20.95
C LYS A 232 -19.05 -8.52 -20.70
N GLN A 233 -19.80 -7.54 -20.19
CA GLN A 233 -19.24 -6.21 -19.89
C GLN A 233 -18.25 -6.31 -18.73
N ILE A 234 -18.54 -7.11 -17.70
CA ILE A 234 -17.62 -7.35 -16.60
C ILE A 234 -16.35 -8.05 -17.11
N ALA A 235 -16.49 -9.09 -17.94
CA ALA A 235 -15.35 -9.76 -18.56
C ALA A 235 -14.49 -8.81 -19.43
N ASP A 236 -15.09 -7.85 -20.14
CA ASP A 236 -14.34 -6.83 -20.88
C ASP A 236 -13.48 -5.93 -19.95
N LEU A 237 -13.82 -5.81 -18.66
CA LEU A 237 -13.11 -5.01 -17.64
C LEU A 237 -12.04 -5.79 -16.86
N TYR A 238 -12.00 -7.12 -17.04
CA TYR A 238 -11.05 -8.04 -16.42
C TYR A 238 -10.48 -8.99 -17.49
N PRO A 239 -9.70 -8.46 -18.46
CA PRO A 239 -9.10 -9.28 -19.50
C PRO A 239 -8.08 -10.26 -18.90
N ALA A 240 -7.84 -11.39 -19.58
CA ALA A 240 -6.77 -12.32 -19.21
C ALA A 240 -5.38 -11.67 -19.31
N TYR A 241 -4.40 -12.21 -18.58
CA TYR A 241 -3.01 -11.77 -18.68
C TYR A 241 -2.46 -12.02 -20.10
N PRO A 242 -1.79 -11.04 -20.73
CA PRO A 242 -1.36 -11.15 -22.13
C PRO A 242 0.00 -11.88 -22.25
N TYR A 243 0.01 -13.20 -22.02
CA TYR A 243 1.20 -14.07 -22.09
C TYR A 243 1.94 -14.00 -23.45
N ASP A 244 1.23 -13.68 -24.54
CA ASP A 244 1.79 -13.48 -25.87
C ASP A 244 2.75 -12.29 -25.98
N ARG A 245 2.55 -11.27 -25.13
CA ARG A 245 3.30 -10.02 -25.15
C ARG A 245 4.18 -9.82 -23.93
N ASN A 246 3.68 -10.17 -22.75
CA ASN A 246 4.32 -9.88 -21.48
C ASN A 246 4.72 -11.18 -20.81
N LYS A 247 6.02 -11.33 -20.52
CA LYS A 247 6.57 -12.57 -19.97
C LYS A 247 6.22 -12.77 -18.49
N ALA A 248 6.02 -14.03 -18.10
CA ALA A 248 5.96 -14.42 -16.70
C ALA A 248 7.34 -14.24 -16.00
N ILE A 249 7.37 -14.32 -14.67
CA ILE A 249 8.61 -14.23 -13.88
C ILE A 249 9.50 -15.45 -14.19
N VAL A 250 8.96 -16.64 -13.97
CA VAL A 250 9.60 -17.92 -14.29
C VAL A 250 9.39 -18.20 -15.77
N GLN A 251 10.48 -18.49 -16.49
CA GLN A 251 10.46 -18.76 -17.93
C GLN A 251 11.17 -20.05 -18.32
N GLU A 252 12.11 -20.51 -17.49
CA GLU A 252 12.90 -21.72 -17.74
C GLU A 252 12.55 -22.87 -16.76
N GLY A 253 12.04 -22.54 -15.57
CA GLY A 253 11.53 -23.53 -14.62
C GLY A 253 10.20 -24.16 -15.08
N GLN A 254 9.95 -25.40 -14.66
CA GLN A 254 8.83 -26.23 -15.12
C GLN A 254 8.28 -27.09 -13.98
N TYR A 255 6.98 -27.38 -14.02
CA TYR A 255 6.36 -28.35 -13.13
C TYR A 255 6.45 -29.77 -13.71
N ASP A 256 6.86 -30.74 -12.90
CA ASP A 256 6.88 -32.15 -13.28
C ASP A 256 5.66 -32.87 -12.68
N GLU A 257 4.68 -33.18 -13.54
CA GLU A 257 3.46 -33.90 -13.15
C GLU A 257 3.72 -35.33 -12.62
N LEU A 258 4.86 -35.92 -12.93
CA LEU A 258 5.19 -37.29 -12.53
C LEU A 258 5.78 -37.34 -11.12
N THR A 259 6.55 -36.32 -10.74
CA THR A 259 7.14 -36.20 -9.40
C THR A 259 6.36 -35.30 -8.47
N GLU A 260 5.39 -34.53 -8.96
CA GLU A 260 4.64 -33.51 -8.22
C GLU A 260 5.62 -32.51 -7.58
N THR A 261 6.55 -32.00 -8.38
CA THR A 261 7.56 -31.03 -7.95
C THR A 261 7.85 -30.00 -9.03
N PHE A 262 8.26 -28.81 -8.62
CA PHE A 262 8.79 -27.78 -9.52
C PHE A 262 10.30 -27.95 -9.70
N ASP A 263 10.77 -27.94 -10.93
CA ASP A 263 12.19 -27.84 -11.27
C ASP A 263 12.49 -26.41 -11.72
N GLY A 264 13.42 -25.74 -11.04
CA GLY A 264 13.78 -24.35 -11.34
C GLY A 264 14.64 -24.17 -12.59
N GLY A 265 14.89 -25.24 -13.33
CA GLY A 265 15.67 -25.25 -14.55
C GLY A 265 17.16 -25.15 -14.27
N ASP A 266 17.80 -26.26 -13.92
CA ASP A 266 19.26 -26.30 -13.87
C ASP A 266 19.82 -26.25 -15.30
N GLY A 267 20.81 -25.38 -15.56
CA GLY A 267 21.53 -25.27 -16.85
C GLY A 267 22.33 -26.53 -17.27
N GLY A 268 21.97 -27.71 -16.77
CA GLY A 268 22.60 -29.01 -17.00
C GLY A 268 21.68 -30.04 -17.66
N SER A 269 21.66 -30.03 -19.00
CA SER A 269 21.36 -31.16 -19.92
C SER A 269 20.83 -32.50 -19.33
N SER A 270 19.55 -32.80 -19.57
CA SER A 270 19.02 -34.02 -20.24
C SER A 270 17.50 -34.11 -20.04
N GLY A 271 16.64 -34.48 -20.99
CA GLY A 271 16.79 -34.91 -22.38
C GLY A 271 15.39 -35.00 -23.00
N SER A 272 15.30 -34.66 -24.29
CA SER A 272 14.06 -34.59 -25.06
C SER A 272 13.34 -35.94 -25.14
N GLY A 273 12.08 -35.97 -24.69
CA GLY A 273 11.13 -37.02 -25.00
C GLY A 273 10.04 -36.48 -25.92
N ASP A 274 10.14 -36.80 -27.22
CA ASP A 274 9.06 -36.60 -28.18
C ASP A 274 7.80 -37.38 -27.74
N GLY A 275 6.69 -36.67 -27.55
CA GLY A 275 5.37 -37.21 -27.28
C GLY A 275 4.31 -36.57 -28.18
N ASP A 276 4.10 -37.17 -29.35
CA ASP A 276 3.00 -36.88 -30.27
C ASP A 276 1.66 -37.29 -29.63
N GLY A 277 0.67 -36.40 -29.65
CA GLY A 277 -0.61 -36.56 -28.95
C GLY A 277 -1.72 -35.65 -29.46
N THR A 278 -2.22 -35.91 -30.65
CA THR A 278 -3.43 -35.28 -31.22
C THR A 278 -4.69 -35.60 -30.39
N GLY A 279 -5.49 -34.59 -30.05
CA GLY A 279 -6.81 -34.77 -29.44
C GLY A 279 -7.73 -33.55 -29.55
N THR A 280 -8.46 -33.43 -30.64
CA THR A 280 -9.57 -32.47 -30.81
C THR A 280 -10.81 -32.88 -30.02
N GLY A 281 -11.39 -31.95 -29.25
CA GLY A 281 -12.68 -32.13 -28.58
C GLY A 281 -13.42 -30.81 -28.33
N THR A 282 -14.21 -30.36 -29.31
CA THR A 282 -15.17 -29.26 -29.19
C THR A 282 -16.40 -29.69 -28.38
N GLY A 283 -16.75 -28.92 -27.34
CA GLY A 283 -18.00 -29.09 -26.58
C GLY A 283 -18.60 -27.75 -26.16
N THR A 284 -19.47 -27.18 -26.99
CA THR A 284 -20.30 -26.01 -26.69
C THR A 284 -21.47 -26.41 -25.79
N GLY A 285 -21.59 -25.80 -24.61
CA GLY A 285 -22.75 -25.88 -23.73
C GLY A 285 -23.25 -24.48 -23.34
N THR A 286 -24.27 -24.00 -24.04
CA THR A 286 -25.00 -22.76 -23.71
C THR A 286 -26.02 -23.03 -22.60
N GLY A 287 -25.86 -22.38 -21.44
CA GLY A 287 -26.85 -22.32 -20.38
C GLY A 287 -27.27 -20.86 -20.12
N THR A 288 -28.47 -20.49 -20.57
CA THR A 288 -29.12 -19.21 -20.26
C THR A 288 -29.81 -19.29 -18.90
N GLY A 289 -29.37 -18.49 -17.93
CA GLY A 289 -30.06 -18.26 -16.66
C GLY A 289 -30.18 -16.76 -16.37
N THR A 290 -31.37 -16.21 -16.51
CA THR A 290 -31.71 -14.82 -16.20
C THR A 290 -32.19 -14.67 -14.76
N GLY A 291 -31.47 -13.86 -13.98
CA GLY A 291 -32.04 -12.94 -12.99
C GLY A 291 -32.00 -13.33 -11.51
N THR A 292 -30.98 -12.85 -10.77
CA THR A 292 -30.96 -12.73 -9.29
C THR A 292 -29.78 -11.87 -8.78
N GLY A 293 -29.74 -10.56 -9.11
CA GLY A 293 -28.59 -9.67 -8.77
C GLY A 293 -28.70 -8.78 -7.52
N ASN A 294 -29.86 -8.71 -6.84
CA ASN A 294 -30.13 -7.56 -5.95
C ASN A 294 -29.78 -7.72 -4.47
N ALA A 295 -29.31 -8.89 -4.05
CA ALA A 295 -29.14 -9.15 -2.63
C ALA A 295 -27.69 -9.44 -2.21
N LEU A 296 -26.87 -9.96 -3.11
CA LEU A 296 -25.42 -10.03 -2.93
C LEU A 296 -24.79 -8.61 -2.94
N GLN A 297 -25.36 -7.69 -3.72
CA GLN A 297 -24.84 -6.34 -3.90
C GLN A 297 -24.81 -5.50 -2.62
N GLY A 298 -25.86 -5.56 -1.79
CA GLY A 298 -25.85 -4.81 -0.51
C GLY A 298 -24.85 -5.37 0.50
N GLN A 299 -24.54 -6.68 0.40
CA GLN A 299 -23.65 -7.40 1.32
C GLN A 299 -22.22 -7.00 1.02
N LEU A 300 -21.87 -6.93 -0.26
CA LEU A 300 -20.52 -6.59 -0.67
C LEU A 300 -20.27 -5.08 -0.60
N ALA A 301 -21.33 -4.26 -0.74
CA ALA A 301 -21.21 -2.81 -0.51
C ALA A 301 -20.90 -2.49 0.96
N GLY A 302 -21.56 -3.16 1.92
CA GLY A 302 -21.27 -2.99 3.34
C GLY A 302 -19.91 -3.55 3.75
N LEU A 303 -19.48 -4.67 3.16
CA LEU A 303 -18.12 -5.18 3.37
C LEU A 303 -17.08 -4.16 2.85
N GLN A 304 -17.33 -3.59 1.69
CA GLN A 304 -16.45 -2.60 1.08
C GLN A 304 -16.30 -1.33 1.92
N GLU A 305 -17.41 -0.78 2.43
CA GLU A 305 -17.38 0.44 3.26
C GLU A 305 -16.46 0.24 4.47
N VAL A 306 -16.52 -0.94 5.08
CA VAL A 306 -15.63 -1.32 6.18
C VAL A 306 -14.17 -1.51 5.73
N LEU A 307 -13.92 -2.06 4.54
CA LEU A 307 -12.56 -2.14 3.97
C LEU A 307 -11.96 -0.76 3.68
N ASP A 308 -12.78 0.17 3.17
CA ASP A 308 -12.41 1.55 2.84
C ASP A 308 -12.16 2.40 4.11
N ASP A 309 -12.90 2.13 5.19
CA ASP A 309 -12.80 2.85 6.47
C ASP A 309 -11.66 2.37 7.39
N LEU A 310 -11.02 1.24 7.07
CA LEU A 310 -9.80 0.84 7.76
C LEU A 310 -8.73 1.95 7.59
N PRO A 311 -8.16 2.49 8.69
CA PRO A 311 -7.19 3.56 8.61
C PRO A 311 -6.08 3.19 7.63
N THR A 312 -5.59 4.14 6.83
CA THR A 312 -4.34 3.97 6.05
C THR A 312 -3.12 3.66 6.93
N ALA A 313 -3.27 3.71 8.26
CA ALA A 313 -2.31 3.19 9.20
C ALA A 313 -2.31 1.65 9.26
N VAL A 314 -3.48 0.98 9.13
CA VAL A 314 -3.70 -0.50 9.16
C VAL A 314 -2.83 -1.20 8.14
N GLY A 315 -2.59 -0.45 7.08
CA GLY A 315 -1.84 -0.84 5.93
C GLY A 315 -2.09 0.20 4.86
N VAL A 316 -1.27 0.10 3.86
CA VAL A 316 -1.23 0.89 2.66
C VAL A 316 -2.50 0.57 1.87
N ASN A 317 -3.66 1.12 2.22
CA ASN A 317 -4.89 0.90 1.47
C ASN A 317 -4.77 1.61 0.11
N GLY A 318 -4.60 0.86 -0.97
CA GLY A 318 -4.41 1.39 -2.33
C GLY A 318 -4.62 0.34 -3.41
N ASN A 319 -5.69 0.48 -4.19
CA ASN A 319 -5.76 -0.06 -5.55
C ASN A 319 -4.52 0.43 -6.33
N GLY A 320 -3.75 -0.51 -6.89
CA GLY A 320 -2.55 -0.22 -7.68
C GLY A 320 -1.20 -0.23 -6.93
N ILE A 321 -1.14 -0.77 -5.71
CA ILE A 321 0.14 -1.09 -5.06
C ILE A 321 0.91 -2.10 -5.88
N GLY A 322 2.21 -1.85 -6.04
CA GLY A 322 3.11 -2.73 -6.77
C GLY A 322 4.51 -2.65 -6.20
N SER A 323 5.46 -3.29 -6.84
CA SER A 323 6.89 -3.17 -6.54
C SER A 323 7.65 -3.46 -7.82
N ASN A 324 8.89 -3.02 -7.97
CA ASN A 324 9.81 -3.68 -8.89
C ASN A 324 10.94 -4.36 -8.10
N SER A 325 11.41 -5.49 -8.62
CA SER A 325 12.67 -6.10 -8.23
C SER A 325 13.27 -6.78 -9.46
N TRP A 326 14.56 -6.63 -9.68
CA TRP A 326 15.25 -7.40 -10.69
C TRP A 326 16.69 -7.66 -10.30
N VAL A 327 17.22 -8.77 -10.78
CA VAL A 327 18.58 -9.20 -10.56
C VAL A 327 19.23 -9.52 -11.90
N VAL A 328 20.48 -9.12 -12.07
CA VAL A 328 21.28 -9.35 -13.27
C VAL A 328 22.56 -10.06 -12.87
N SER A 329 22.81 -11.20 -13.49
CA SER A 329 24.00 -12.05 -13.25
C SER A 329 25.31 -11.34 -13.63
N GLY A 330 26.42 -11.79 -13.06
CA GLY A 330 27.77 -11.28 -13.36
C GLY A 330 28.15 -11.33 -14.85
N LYS A 331 27.50 -12.21 -15.64
CA LYS A 331 27.64 -12.30 -17.10
C LYS A 331 27.30 -10.98 -17.80
N HIS A 332 26.44 -10.15 -17.23
CA HIS A 332 25.93 -8.93 -17.87
C HIS A 332 26.30 -7.65 -17.12
N THR A 333 27.07 -7.71 -16.03
CA THR A 333 27.42 -6.54 -15.22
C THR A 333 28.86 -6.07 -15.45
N ILE A 334 29.13 -4.80 -15.20
CA ILE A 334 30.50 -4.25 -15.30
C ILE A 334 31.44 -4.77 -14.21
N THR A 335 30.87 -5.28 -13.10
CA THR A 335 31.60 -5.79 -11.95
C THR A 335 32.00 -7.25 -12.13
N GLY A 336 31.40 -7.97 -13.09
CA GLY A 336 31.52 -9.42 -13.23
C GLY A 336 30.83 -10.18 -12.09
N LYS A 337 30.04 -9.49 -11.26
CA LYS A 337 29.32 -10.01 -10.08
C LYS A 337 27.86 -9.53 -10.14
N PRO A 338 26.89 -10.27 -9.59
CA PRO A 338 25.49 -9.90 -9.67
C PRO A 338 25.17 -8.49 -9.13
N LEU A 339 24.10 -7.89 -9.68
CA LEU A 339 23.51 -6.64 -9.20
C LEU A 339 22.01 -6.87 -8.98
N LEU A 340 21.49 -6.48 -7.81
CA LEU A 340 20.07 -6.61 -7.47
C LEU A 340 19.48 -5.23 -7.18
N ALA A 341 18.36 -4.89 -7.82
CA ALA A 341 17.62 -3.67 -7.56
C ALA A 341 16.21 -3.99 -7.03
N ASN A 342 15.72 -3.22 -6.06
CA ASN A 342 14.36 -3.38 -5.53
C ASN A 342 13.79 -2.03 -5.06
N ASP A 343 12.51 -1.78 -5.36
CA ASP A 343 11.79 -0.58 -4.97
C ASP A 343 10.27 -0.83 -4.77
N PRO A 344 9.82 -1.27 -3.59
CA PRO A 344 8.40 -1.51 -3.32
C PRO A 344 7.58 -0.21 -3.35
N HIS A 345 6.44 -0.25 -4.06
CA HIS A 345 5.56 0.90 -4.27
C HIS A 345 4.37 0.89 -3.30
N LEU A 346 4.41 1.79 -2.32
CA LEU A 346 3.43 1.87 -1.25
C LEU A 346 2.88 3.31 -1.15
N SER A 347 1.68 3.46 -0.59
CA SER A 347 1.11 4.73 -0.16
C SER A 347 2.11 5.53 0.67
N PRO A 348 2.28 6.82 0.36
CA PRO A 348 3.27 7.66 1.01
C PRO A 348 2.85 8.02 2.44
N SER A 349 3.75 7.78 3.40
CA SER A 349 3.56 8.10 4.81
C SER A 349 4.71 8.92 5.38
N LEU A 350 4.47 9.57 6.53
CA LEU A 350 5.49 10.33 7.25
C LEU A 350 5.42 10.06 8.77
N PRO A 351 6.41 9.37 9.37
CA PRO A 351 7.59 8.79 8.71
C PRO A 351 7.23 7.70 7.67
N SER A 352 8.15 7.45 6.73
CA SER A 352 8.07 6.33 5.79
C SER A 352 7.91 5.02 6.54
N VAL A 353 7.16 4.09 5.96
CA VAL A 353 6.93 2.74 6.51
C VAL A 353 8.24 2.01 6.82
N TRP A 354 9.26 2.21 5.98
CA TRP A 354 10.57 1.61 6.15
C TRP A 354 11.45 2.39 7.14
N TYR A 355 12.15 1.64 7.98
CA TYR A 355 13.27 2.09 8.79
C TYR A 355 14.51 1.35 8.31
N GLN A 356 15.62 2.03 8.04
CA GLN A 356 16.84 1.35 7.60
C GLN A 356 17.85 1.25 8.75
N MET A 357 18.58 0.13 8.83
CA MET A 357 19.65 -0.08 9.80
C MET A 357 20.61 -1.19 9.38
N GLY A 358 21.75 -1.29 10.07
CA GLY A 358 22.58 -2.49 10.08
C GLY A 358 22.73 -3.10 11.47
N LEU A 359 22.81 -4.42 11.51
CA LEU A 359 22.93 -5.27 12.67
C LEU A 359 24.18 -6.14 12.51
N HIS A 360 25.21 -5.83 13.29
CA HIS A 360 26.53 -6.42 13.16
C HIS A 360 26.96 -7.10 14.45
N CYS A 361 27.15 -8.41 14.38
CA CYS A 361 28.02 -9.11 15.31
C CYS A 361 29.45 -8.64 15.08
N ARG A 362 30.15 -8.24 16.14
CA ARG A 362 31.58 -7.85 16.05
C ARG A 362 32.45 -8.96 15.47
N THR A 363 32.02 -10.20 15.61
CA THR A 363 32.58 -11.38 14.97
C THR A 363 31.46 -12.35 14.71
N VAL A 364 31.24 -12.69 13.43
CA VAL A 364 30.30 -13.75 13.04
C VAL A 364 30.84 -15.08 13.54
N SER A 365 30.05 -15.77 14.36
CA SER A 365 30.40 -17.04 15.01
C SER A 365 29.14 -17.76 15.46
N ASP A 366 29.27 -18.99 15.95
CA ASP A 366 28.13 -19.76 16.51
C ASP A 366 27.39 -19.06 17.67
N LYS A 367 27.99 -18.02 18.28
CA LYS A 367 27.37 -17.21 19.35
C LYS A 367 26.65 -15.96 18.86
N CYS A 368 26.97 -15.50 17.65
CA CYS A 368 26.45 -14.28 17.08
C CYS A 368 26.58 -14.36 15.56
N GLN A 369 25.48 -14.63 14.87
CA GLN A 369 25.49 -15.03 13.46
C GLN A 369 25.08 -13.92 12.47
N TYR A 370 24.82 -12.70 12.94
CA TYR A 370 24.27 -11.61 12.13
C TYR A 370 25.34 -10.63 11.66
N ASP A 371 25.40 -10.37 10.36
CA ASP A 371 26.10 -9.23 9.77
C ASP A 371 25.27 -8.73 8.58
N VAL A 372 24.19 -8.02 8.89
CA VAL A 372 23.09 -7.74 7.95
C VAL A 372 22.73 -6.27 7.96
N ALA A 373 22.41 -5.71 6.79
CA ALA A 373 21.91 -4.34 6.68
C ALA A 373 20.77 -4.25 5.68
N GLY A 374 19.79 -3.40 5.98
CA GLY A 374 18.64 -3.23 5.10
C GLY A 374 17.51 -2.42 5.69
N TYR A 375 16.37 -2.58 5.06
CA TYR A 375 15.10 -2.02 5.46
C TYR A 375 14.36 -2.99 6.37
N THR A 376 13.89 -2.47 7.48
CA THR A 376 13.10 -3.12 8.51
C THR A 376 11.87 -2.26 8.82
N PHE A 377 11.00 -2.72 9.72
CA PHE A 377 9.91 -1.94 10.26
C PHE A 377 10.23 -1.52 11.70
N ALA A 378 9.94 -0.26 12.04
CA ALA A 378 9.97 0.16 13.43
C ALA A 378 8.92 -0.65 14.21
N GLY A 379 9.35 -1.46 15.18
CA GLY A 379 8.49 -2.39 15.93
C GLY A 379 8.72 -3.86 15.62
N MET A 380 9.47 -4.20 14.58
CA MET A 380 9.74 -5.57 14.16
C MET A 380 11.27 -5.80 14.04
N PRO A 381 11.86 -6.75 14.79
CA PRO A 381 13.29 -7.04 14.70
C PRO A 381 13.69 -7.72 13.38
N GLY A 382 14.98 -7.70 13.05
CA GLY A 382 15.53 -8.25 11.81
C GLY A 382 15.43 -7.30 10.60
N VAL A 383 15.95 -7.73 9.45
CA VAL A 383 15.90 -7.01 8.17
C VAL A 383 14.95 -7.74 7.21
N VAL A 384 14.08 -6.98 6.54
CA VAL A 384 13.05 -7.55 5.64
C VAL A 384 13.52 -7.53 4.19
N ILE A 385 14.17 -6.44 3.77
CA ILE A 385 14.77 -6.28 2.45
C ILE A 385 16.19 -5.74 2.63
N GLY A 386 17.19 -6.39 2.03
CA GLY A 386 18.55 -5.91 2.14
C GLY A 386 19.59 -6.93 1.70
N HIS A 387 20.69 -6.96 2.43
CA HIS A 387 21.77 -7.90 2.20
C HIS A 387 22.51 -8.19 3.51
N ASN A 388 23.13 -9.36 3.57
CA ASN A 388 24.16 -9.65 4.55
C ASN A 388 25.53 -9.63 3.87
N GLN A 389 26.53 -10.25 4.48
CA GLN A 389 27.89 -10.30 3.94
C GLN A 389 28.03 -11.24 2.73
N GLU A 390 27.11 -12.19 2.53
CA GLU A 390 27.18 -13.21 1.48
C GLU A 390 26.12 -13.01 0.38
N ILE A 391 24.89 -12.68 0.76
CA ILE A 391 23.72 -12.65 -0.14
C ILE A 391 22.96 -11.32 -0.06
N ALA A 392 22.17 -11.04 -1.09
CA ALA A 392 21.22 -9.95 -1.17
C ALA A 392 19.83 -10.46 -1.59
N TRP A 393 18.77 -9.83 -1.08
CA TRP A 393 17.41 -10.19 -1.43
C TRP A 393 16.47 -8.98 -1.56
N GLY A 394 15.49 -9.11 -2.43
CA GLY A 394 14.44 -8.13 -2.65
C GLY A 394 13.06 -8.78 -2.76
N LEU A 395 12.01 -8.00 -2.54
CA LEU A 395 10.63 -8.50 -2.51
C LEU A 395 9.72 -7.72 -3.46
N THR A 396 8.78 -8.44 -4.08
CA THR A 396 7.59 -7.83 -4.71
C THR A 396 6.33 -8.61 -4.34
N ASN A 397 5.17 -7.97 -4.46
CA ASN A 397 3.91 -8.68 -4.27
C ASN A 397 3.72 -9.76 -5.34
N SER A 398 3.41 -11.00 -4.94
CA SER A 398 3.12 -12.11 -5.85
C SER A 398 1.73 -12.03 -6.45
N GLY A 399 0.79 -11.35 -5.77
CA GLY A 399 -0.61 -11.31 -6.21
C GLY A 399 -1.37 -12.62 -5.98
N ALA A 400 -0.75 -13.61 -5.34
CA ALA A 400 -1.37 -14.88 -5.00
C ALA A 400 -2.66 -14.64 -4.20
N ASP A 401 -3.74 -15.27 -4.62
CA ASP A 401 -5.03 -15.18 -3.96
C ASP A 401 -5.06 -16.12 -2.75
N VAL A 402 -4.87 -15.53 -1.58
CA VAL A 402 -4.80 -16.22 -0.28
C VAL A 402 -6.04 -15.99 0.58
N THR A 403 -7.10 -15.45 -0.01
CA THR A 403 -8.37 -15.15 0.64
C THR A 403 -9.55 -15.74 -0.11
N ASP A 404 -10.68 -15.90 0.57
CA ASP A 404 -11.97 -16.08 -0.10
C ASP A 404 -13.09 -15.51 0.79
N LEU A 405 -14.06 -14.85 0.15
CA LEU A 405 -15.29 -14.41 0.80
C LEU A 405 -16.36 -15.50 0.66
N TYR A 406 -16.93 -15.94 1.78
CA TYR A 406 -18.00 -16.93 1.78
C TYR A 406 -19.34 -16.29 2.16
N LEU A 407 -20.35 -16.48 1.32
CA LEU A 407 -21.72 -16.11 1.61
C LEU A 407 -22.38 -17.18 2.48
N GLU A 408 -22.68 -16.85 3.73
CA GLU A 408 -23.26 -17.75 4.72
C GLU A 408 -24.78 -17.61 4.78
N LYS A 409 -25.51 -18.73 4.94
CA LYS A 409 -26.95 -18.72 5.27
C LYS A 409 -27.11 -18.81 6.78
N ILE A 410 -27.58 -17.75 7.40
CA ILE A 410 -27.68 -17.61 8.86
C ILE A 410 -29.11 -17.86 9.32
N THR A 411 -29.27 -18.69 10.33
CA THR A 411 -30.54 -18.89 11.04
C THR A 411 -30.45 -18.36 12.47
N GLY A 412 -31.58 -18.34 13.20
CA GLY A 412 -31.58 -18.02 14.63
C GLY A 412 -30.73 -18.96 15.50
N GLU A 413 -30.41 -20.16 15.02
CA GLU A 413 -29.69 -21.20 15.77
C GLU A 413 -28.23 -21.40 15.32
N GLY A 414 -27.83 -20.80 14.19
CA GLY A 414 -26.51 -21.05 13.60
C GLY A 414 -26.39 -20.61 12.13
N TYR A 415 -25.61 -21.35 11.34
CA TYR A 415 -25.47 -21.18 9.90
C TYR A 415 -25.66 -22.52 9.17
N GLN A 416 -26.12 -22.51 7.92
CA GLN A 416 -26.30 -23.73 7.14
C GLN A 416 -24.98 -24.19 6.53
N TYR A 417 -24.68 -25.48 6.61
CA TYR A 417 -23.57 -26.13 5.92
C TYR A 417 -23.90 -27.59 5.61
N GLY A 418 -23.79 -28.01 4.34
CA GLY A 418 -24.05 -29.39 3.92
C GLY A 418 -25.45 -29.90 4.27
N GLY A 419 -26.46 -29.02 4.19
CA GLY A 419 -27.85 -29.32 4.52
C GLY A 419 -28.17 -29.40 6.03
N LYS A 420 -27.23 -29.05 6.91
CA LYS A 420 -27.41 -29.00 8.37
C LYS A 420 -27.22 -27.59 8.90
N VAL A 421 -27.80 -27.27 10.05
CA VAL A 421 -27.49 -26.03 10.79
C VAL A 421 -26.37 -26.33 11.78
N LEU A 422 -25.24 -25.63 11.66
CA LEU A 422 -24.12 -25.68 12.58
C LEU A 422 -24.13 -24.45 13.50
N PRO A 423 -23.81 -24.59 14.79
CA PRO A 423 -23.72 -23.45 15.69
C PRO A 423 -22.51 -22.58 15.34
N PHE A 424 -22.61 -21.27 15.63
CA PHE A 424 -21.45 -20.38 15.59
C PHE A 424 -20.46 -20.71 16.70
N GLU A 425 -19.16 -20.62 16.40
CA GLU A 425 -18.18 -20.37 17.45
C GLU A 425 -18.29 -18.90 17.86
N THR A 426 -18.32 -18.63 19.16
CA THR A 426 -18.50 -17.25 19.66
C THR A 426 -17.48 -16.90 20.72
N ARG A 427 -17.03 -15.64 20.71
CA ARG A 427 -16.20 -15.08 21.77
C ARG A 427 -16.67 -13.67 22.15
N GLU A 428 -16.57 -13.33 23.43
CA GLU A 428 -16.79 -11.97 23.89
C GLU A 428 -15.47 -11.19 23.87
N GLU A 429 -15.47 -9.98 23.31
CA GLU A 429 -14.36 -9.04 23.36
C GLU A 429 -14.81 -7.76 24.09
N THR A 430 -13.88 -7.09 24.75
CA THR A 430 -14.12 -5.79 25.40
C THR A 430 -13.18 -4.74 24.84
N ILE A 431 -13.75 -3.71 24.23
CA ILE A 431 -13.05 -2.57 23.64
C ILE A 431 -13.05 -1.42 24.66
N LYS A 432 -11.86 -0.98 25.06
CA LYS A 432 -11.68 0.15 25.96
C LYS A 432 -11.64 1.44 25.15
N VAL A 433 -12.29 2.50 25.65
CA VAL A 433 -12.43 3.75 24.89
C VAL A 433 -11.91 4.91 25.73
N ALA A 434 -10.98 5.70 25.17
CA ALA A 434 -10.49 6.91 25.82
C ALA A 434 -11.63 7.90 26.08
N GLY A 435 -11.76 8.38 27.31
CA GLY A 435 -12.78 9.35 27.71
C GLY A 435 -14.22 8.83 27.70
N GLY A 436 -14.44 7.50 27.67
CA GLY A 436 -15.77 6.89 27.67
C GLY A 436 -15.82 5.50 28.31
N ASP A 437 -17.02 4.91 28.32
CA ASP A 437 -17.22 3.55 28.81
C ASP A 437 -16.70 2.51 27.81
N SER A 438 -16.26 1.36 28.31
CA SER A 438 -15.88 0.22 27.45
C SER A 438 -17.08 -0.36 26.72
N LYS A 439 -16.90 -0.77 25.46
CA LYS A 439 -17.91 -1.45 24.64
C LYS A 439 -17.63 -2.96 24.64
N LYS A 440 -18.66 -3.78 24.83
CA LYS A 440 -18.57 -5.23 24.67
C LYS A 440 -19.10 -5.64 23.31
N ILE A 441 -18.43 -6.60 22.68
CA ILE A 441 -18.88 -7.22 21.44
C ILE A 441 -18.86 -8.74 21.57
N VAL A 442 -19.71 -9.41 20.80
CA VAL A 442 -19.67 -10.87 20.61
C VAL A 442 -19.23 -11.11 19.19
N VAL A 443 -18.07 -11.70 18.95
CA VAL A 443 -17.63 -12.12 17.62
C VAL A 443 -18.18 -13.51 17.34
N ARG A 444 -18.75 -13.71 16.14
CA ARG A 444 -19.20 -15.02 15.64
C ARG A 444 -18.29 -15.50 14.52
N GLU A 445 -17.99 -16.79 14.51
CA GLU A 445 -17.22 -17.46 13.46
C GLU A 445 -17.98 -18.66 12.90
N THR A 446 -17.90 -18.86 11.59
CA THR A 446 -18.34 -20.08 10.90
C THR A 446 -17.15 -21.01 10.65
N ASN A 447 -17.38 -22.16 10.03
CA ASN A 447 -16.31 -23.04 9.57
C ASN A 447 -15.45 -22.44 8.44
N ASN A 448 -15.87 -21.30 7.87
CA ASN A 448 -15.12 -20.54 6.86
C ASN A 448 -14.37 -19.34 7.46
N GLY A 449 -14.62 -18.99 8.74
CA GLY A 449 -13.89 -17.93 9.45
C GLY A 449 -14.80 -16.91 10.13
N PRO A 450 -14.26 -15.76 10.56
CA PRO A 450 -15.03 -14.73 11.24
C PRO A 450 -16.10 -14.12 10.35
N LEU A 451 -17.28 -13.91 10.92
CA LEU A 451 -18.43 -13.32 10.25
C LEU A 451 -18.32 -11.79 10.26
N LEU A 452 -17.87 -11.21 9.15
CA LEU A 452 -17.65 -9.76 9.00
C LEU A 452 -18.96 -8.99 9.05
N SER A 453 -20.06 -9.61 8.61
CA SER A 453 -21.39 -8.99 8.55
C SER A 453 -22.02 -8.59 9.87
N ASP A 454 -21.43 -8.97 11.00
CA ASP A 454 -21.95 -8.59 12.33
C ASP A 454 -21.52 -7.21 12.80
N ARG A 455 -20.53 -6.61 12.14
CA ARG A 455 -19.92 -5.35 12.58
C ARG A 455 -20.43 -4.13 11.83
N ASP A 456 -21.42 -4.32 10.97
CA ASP A 456 -21.95 -3.28 10.11
C ASP A 456 -23.49 -3.39 9.97
N ASP A 457 -24.19 -2.29 10.21
CA ASP A 457 -25.65 -2.23 10.22
C ASP A 457 -26.27 -2.38 8.82
N GLU A 458 -25.51 -2.17 7.74
CA GLU A 458 -25.91 -2.44 6.35
C GLU A 458 -25.69 -3.93 5.99
N LEU A 459 -24.64 -4.58 6.51
CA LEU A 459 -24.42 -6.03 6.40
C LEU A 459 -25.55 -6.83 7.08
N VAL A 460 -26.06 -6.36 8.23
CA VAL A 460 -27.26 -6.89 8.91
C VAL A 460 -28.53 -6.74 8.07
N LYS A 461 -28.70 -5.63 7.33
CA LYS A 461 -29.85 -5.43 6.41
C LYS A 461 -29.76 -6.31 5.18
N THR A 462 -28.55 -6.60 4.73
CA THR A 462 -28.34 -7.40 3.53
C THR A 462 -28.54 -8.88 3.79
N GLY A 463 -28.18 -9.34 4.99
CA GLY A 463 -28.55 -10.67 5.44
C GLY A 463 -30.02 -10.98 5.27
N LYS A 464 -30.91 -10.05 5.56
CA LYS A 464 -32.35 -10.26 5.46
C LYS A 464 -32.90 -10.38 4.02
N LYS A 465 -32.07 -10.24 2.98
CA LYS A 465 -32.53 -10.08 1.58
C LYS A 465 -31.96 -11.08 0.57
N ALA A 466 -30.97 -11.92 0.90
CA ALA A 466 -30.34 -12.80 -0.08
C ALA A 466 -31.22 -13.98 -0.58
N THR A 467 -31.02 -14.35 -1.84
CA THR A 467 -31.67 -15.47 -2.52
C THR A 467 -30.59 -16.23 -3.26
N VAL A 468 -30.51 -17.54 -3.06
CA VAL A 468 -29.68 -18.43 -3.87
C VAL A 468 -30.49 -19.42 -4.67
N ASP A 469 -29.87 -19.93 -5.73
CA ASP A 469 -30.45 -20.73 -6.81
C ASP A 469 -30.75 -22.19 -6.43
N SER A 470 -31.26 -22.35 -5.22
CA SER A 470 -32.00 -23.52 -4.77
C SER A 470 -33.28 -22.97 -4.17
N SER A 471 -34.45 -23.37 -4.69
CA SER A 471 -35.78 -22.99 -4.21
C SER A 471 -35.77 -22.52 -2.76
N ALA A 472 -35.77 -21.19 -2.56
CA ALA A 472 -35.53 -20.58 -1.26
C ALA A 472 -36.58 -21.10 -0.25
N PRO A 473 -36.17 -21.69 0.89
CA PRO A 473 -37.08 -21.92 2.00
C PRO A 473 -37.53 -20.58 2.61
N ASP A 474 -38.61 -20.66 3.38
CA ASP A 474 -39.35 -19.53 3.96
C ASP A 474 -38.47 -18.41 4.55
N ARG A 475 -38.89 -17.17 4.28
CA ARG A 475 -38.26 -15.89 4.64
C ARG A 475 -38.33 -15.59 6.15
N GLY A 476 -37.71 -16.45 6.96
CA GLY A 476 -37.52 -16.26 8.40
C GLY A 476 -36.06 -16.02 8.84
N ASP A 477 -35.09 -16.32 7.97
CA ASP A 477 -33.64 -16.42 8.24
C ASP A 477 -32.81 -15.60 7.22
N GLY A 478 -31.58 -15.17 7.57
CA GLY A 478 -30.76 -14.20 6.83
C GLY A 478 -29.47 -14.75 6.20
N TYR A 479 -28.59 -13.87 5.70
CA TYR A 479 -27.29 -14.17 5.10
C TYR A 479 -26.17 -13.34 5.73
N GLY A 480 -24.92 -13.76 5.62
CA GLY A 480 -23.77 -12.98 6.08
C GLY A 480 -22.52 -13.29 5.27
N VAL A 481 -21.46 -12.52 5.48
CA VAL A 481 -20.17 -12.73 4.79
C VAL A 481 -19.13 -13.15 5.81
N ALA A 482 -18.56 -14.34 5.61
CA ALA A 482 -17.41 -14.83 6.36
C ALA A 482 -16.14 -14.67 5.52
N LEU A 483 -15.02 -14.39 6.19
CA LEU A 483 -13.71 -14.32 5.54
C LEU A 483 -12.88 -15.55 5.87
N ARG A 484 -12.44 -16.27 4.84
CA ARG A 484 -11.36 -17.24 4.95
C ARG A 484 -10.07 -16.59 4.49
N TRP A 485 -9.03 -16.66 5.30
CA TRP A 485 -7.75 -16.03 4.99
C TRP A 485 -6.61 -16.78 5.67
N THR A 486 -5.56 -17.11 4.91
CA THR A 486 -4.42 -17.88 5.42
C THR A 486 -3.70 -17.19 6.58
N ALA A 487 -3.70 -15.86 6.65
CA ALA A 487 -3.07 -15.15 7.77
C ALA A 487 -3.88 -15.19 9.07
N LEU A 488 -5.11 -15.71 9.07
CA LEU A 488 -5.85 -16.01 10.30
C LEU A 488 -5.44 -17.36 10.92
N GLU A 489 -4.58 -18.12 10.24
CA GLU A 489 -3.93 -19.29 10.77
C GLU A 489 -2.54 -18.94 11.32
N ALA A 490 -2.11 -19.66 12.37
CA ALA A 490 -0.81 -19.43 12.97
C ALA A 490 0.30 -20.00 12.06
N GLY A 491 1.26 -19.16 11.68
CA GLY A 491 2.43 -19.49 10.88
C GLY A 491 3.78 -19.19 11.53
N THR A 492 4.81 -19.20 10.69
CA THR A 492 6.23 -19.17 11.03
C THR A 492 7.02 -18.08 10.31
N THR A 493 6.35 -17.13 9.63
CA THR A 493 7.02 -16.05 8.86
C THR A 493 8.09 -15.30 9.65
N MET A 494 7.90 -15.08 10.96
CA MET A 494 8.92 -14.41 11.78
C MET A 494 10.22 -15.25 11.90
N ASP A 495 10.14 -16.59 11.89
CA ASP A 495 11.32 -17.46 11.80
C ASP A 495 12.01 -17.28 10.43
N ALA A 496 11.24 -17.15 9.34
CA ALA A 496 11.78 -16.93 7.99
C ALA A 496 12.64 -15.66 7.91
N VAL A 497 12.19 -14.56 8.52
CA VAL A 497 12.94 -13.28 8.53
C VAL A 497 14.32 -13.48 9.17
N PHE A 498 14.40 -14.10 10.35
CA PHE A 498 15.67 -14.35 11.01
C PHE A 498 16.53 -15.42 10.32
N ALA A 499 15.92 -16.35 9.60
CA ALA A 499 16.64 -17.35 8.81
C ALA A 499 17.26 -16.71 7.54
N ILE A 500 16.51 -15.89 6.81
CA ILE A 500 17.00 -15.14 5.64
C ILE A 500 18.16 -14.21 6.03
N ASP A 501 18.04 -13.47 7.14
CA ASP A 501 19.10 -12.58 7.65
C ASP A 501 20.46 -13.30 7.83
N ARG A 502 20.45 -14.62 8.05
CA ARG A 502 21.62 -15.47 8.30
C ARG A 502 22.01 -16.38 7.13
N ALA A 503 21.17 -16.47 6.09
CA ALA A 503 21.40 -17.36 4.96
C ALA A 503 22.71 -17.01 4.25
N GLN A 504 23.50 -18.03 3.89
CA GLN A 504 24.83 -17.84 3.31
C GLN A 504 24.85 -18.09 1.80
N ASN A 505 23.84 -18.77 1.28
CA ASN A 505 23.77 -19.22 -0.12
C ASN A 505 22.30 -19.47 -0.51
N TRP A 506 22.10 -19.95 -1.73
CA TRP A 506 20.78 -20.23 -2.31
C TRP A 506 20.01 -21.30 -1.54
N ASP A 507 20.67 -22.38 -1.11
CA ASP A 507 20.03 -23.49 -0.40
C ASP A 507 19.53 -23.02 0.96
N ASP A 508 20.36 -22.30 1.72
CA ASP A 508 19.94 -21.69 3.00
C ASP A 508 18.77 -20.71 2.79
N PHE A 509 18.80 -19.94 1.69
CA PHE A 509 17.76 -18.97 1.36
C PHE A 509 16.43 -19.65 1.01
N ARG A 510 16.46 -20.75 0.23
CA ARG A 510 15.29 -21.56 -0.09
C ARG A 510 14.74 -22.28 1.13
N GLU A 511 15.59 -22.84 1.98
CA GLU A 511 15.18 -23.42 3.27
C GLU A 511 14.53 -22.37 4.16
N ALA A 512 15.10 -21.17 4.25
CA ALA A 512 14.48 -20.07 4.99
C ALA A 512 13.13 -19.64 4.38
N ALA A 513 13.00 -19.66 3.05
CA ALA A 513 11.76 -19.30 2.35
C ALA A 513 10.61 -20.25 2.66
N THR A 514 10.85 -21.53 2.96
CA THR A 514 9.77 -22.48 3.32
C THR A 514 9.08 -22.13 4.64
N LEU A 515 9.70 -21.29 5.48
CA LEU A 515 9.11 -20.76 6.72
C LEU A 515 8.24 -19.52 6.47
N PHE A 516 8.27 -18.96 5.26
CA PHE A 516 7.58 -17.72 4.90
C PHE A 516 6.11 -17.99 4.54
N ASP A 517 5.31 -18.30 5.56
CA ASP A 517 3.90 -18.70 5.37
C ASP A 517 3.01 -17.59 4.80
N VAL A 518 3.12 -16.36 5.33
CA VAL A 518 2.27 -15.22 4.94
C VAL A 518 2.97 -13.87 5.14
N PRO A 519 2.69 -12.84 4.31
CA PRO A 519 2.04 -12.96 3.01
C PRO A 519 2.92 -13.68 2.00
N SER A 520 2.32 -14.36 1.01
CA SER A 520 3.08 -14.84 -0.14
C SER A 520 3.69 -13.65 -0.88
N GLN A 521 4.99 -13.69 -1.16
CA GLN A 521 5.74 -12.64 -1.85
C GLN A 521 6.69 -13.27 -2.85
N ASN A 522 6.97 -12.56 -3.93
CA ASN A 522 8.06 -12.89 -4.84
C ASN A 522 9.40 -12.57 -4.16
N LEU A 523 10.20 -13.57 -3.84
CA LEU A 523 11.56 -13.39 -3.30
C LEU A 523 12.59 -13.45 -4.43
N VAL A 524 13.41 -12.41 -4.56
CA VAL A 524 14.54 -12.36 -5.52
C VAL A 524 15.84 -12.46 -4.74
N TYR A 525 16.78 -13.25 -5.24
CA TYR A 525 18.05 -13.60 -4.62
C TYR A 525 19.25 -13.22 -5.49
N ALA A 526 20.36 -12.84 -4.87
CA ALA A 526 21.67 -12.77 -5.48
C ALA A 526 22.78 -13.07 -4.47
N ASP A 527 23.80 -13.83 -4.87
CA ASP A 527 25.09 -13.88 -4.18
C ASP A 527 26.22 -13.42 -5.09
N SER A 528 27.47 -13.74 -4.75
CA SER A 528 28.62 -13.32 -5.56
C SER A 528 28.69 -14.01 -6.94
N GLU A 529 27.97 -15.09 -7.19
CA GLU A 529 28.05 -15.87 -8.43
C GLU A 529 26.66 -16.06 -9.07
N HIS A 530 25.66 -16.29 -8.24
CA HIS A 530 24.35 -16.80 -8.64
C HIS A 530 23.23 -15.79 -8.45
N ILE A 531 22.15 -16.00 -9.19
CA ILE A 531 20.89 -15.25 -9.11
C ILE A 531 19.72 -16.22 -9.00
N GLY A 532 18.64 -15.83 -8.32
CA GLY A 532 17.49 -16.71 -8.17
C GLY A 532 16.19 -16.01 -7.84
N TYR A 533 15.11 -16.76 -7.95
CA TYR A 533 13.75 -16.36 -7.59
C TYR A 533 13.01 -17.53 -6.96
N THR A 534 12.19 -17.26 -5.94
CA THR A 534 11.29 -18.26 -5.35
C THR A 534 9.98 -17.62 -4.89
N LEU A 535 8.88 -18.35 -5.06
CA LEU A 535 7.56 -18.02 -4.51
C LEU A 535 7.27 -18.87 -3.26
N PRO A 536 7.45 -18.35 -2.03
CA PRO A 536 6.91 -19.00 -0.84
C PRO A 536 5.48 -18.54 -0.51
N GLY A 537 4.82 -19.30 0.36
CA GLY A 537 3.57 -18.93 0.99
C GLY A 537 2.59 -20.08 1.12
N ARG A 538 1.62 -19.91 2.03
CA ARG A 538 0.42 -20.76 2.08
C ARG A 538 -0.57 -20.26 1.04
N ILE A 539 -0.63 -20.95 -0.09
CA ILE A 539 -1.55 -20.66 -1.19
C ILE A 539 -2.61 -21.77 -1.21
N PRO A 540 -3.90 -21.44 -1.05
CA PRO A 540 -4.94 -22.45 -0.91
C PRO A 540 -5.23 -23.16 -2.23
N VAL A 541 -5.42 -24.48 -2.17
CA VAL A 541 -5.96 -25.25 -3.29
C VAL A 541 -7.48 -25.19 -3.24
N ARG A 542 -8.08 -24.65 -4.31
CA ARG A 542 -9.53 -24.50 -4.46
C ARG A 542 -10.11 -25.68 -5.25
N ALA A 543 -11.43 -25.85 -5.14
CA ALA A 543 -12.15 -26.81 -5.97
C ALA A 543 -12.24 -26.34 -7.42
N GLU A 544 -12.45 -27.27 -8.37
CA GLU A 544 -12.43 -27.02 -9.82
C GLU A 544 -13.34 -25.86 -10.27
N ASP A 545 -14.53 -25.72 -9.67
CA ASP A 545 -15.50 -24.67 -10.01
C ASP A 545 -15.34 -23.37 -9.18
N HIS A 546 -14.21 -23.20 -8.47
CA HIS A 546 -13.95 -22.05 -7.60
C HIS A 546 -12.54 -21.48 -7.81
N ASP A 547 -12.45 -20.33 -8.48
CA ASP A 547 -11.18 -19.68 -8.82
C ASP A 547 -10.89 -18.41 -7.99
N GLY A 548 -11.68 -18.17 -6.95
CA GLY A 548 -11.57 -16.98 -6.08
C GLY A 548 -12.02 -15.67 -6.73
N SER A 549 -12.56 -15.71 -7.96
CA SER A 549 -12.93 -14.48 -8.67
C SER A 549 -14.21 -13.81 -8.15
N VAL A 550 -15.07 -14.55 -7.43
CA VAL A 550 -16.33 -14.07 -6.84
C VAL A 550 -16.64 -14.77 -5.52
N PRO A 551 -17.46 -14.16 -4.63
CA PRO A 551 -17.76 -14.76 -3.34
C PRO A 551 -18.46 -16.12 -3.44
N ALA A 552 -17.94 -17.09 -2.70
CA ALA A 552 -18.35 -18.48 -2.75
C ALA A 552 -19.58 -18.79 -1.87
N PRO A 553 -20.45 -19.74 -2.26
CA PRO A 553 -21.50 -20.30 -1.41
C PRO A 553 -20.98 -21.00 -0.14
N GLY A 554 -21.06 -20.35 1.02
CA GLY A 554 -20.59 -20.88 2.31
C GLY A 554 -21.34 -22.11 2.84
N TRP A 555 -22.59 -22.32 2.41
CA TRP A 555 -23.38 -23.49 2.83
C TRP A 555 -23.08 -24.76 2.03
N SER A 556 -22.33 -24.67 0.92
CA SER A 556 -22.05 -25.80 0.04
C SER A 556 -20.62 -26.31 0.22
N PRO A 557 -20.41 -27.58 0.64
CA PRO A 557 -19.06 -28.12 0.85
C PRO A 557 -18.17 -28.16 -0.40
N GLU A 558 -18.76 -28.08 -1.61
CA GLU A 558 -18.03 -28.18 -2.89
C GLU A 558 -17.17 -26.94 -3.20
N TYR A 559 -17.45 -25.78 -2.60
CA TYR A 559 -16.65 -24.56 -2.79
C TYR A 559 -15.55 -24.38 -1.75
N ARG A 560 -15.43 -25.32 -0.81
CA ARG A 560 -14.43 -25.23 0.26
C ARG A 560 -13.04 -25.49 -0.31
N TRP A 561 -12.03 -24.84 0.25
CA TRP A 561 -10.64 -25.29 0.11
C TRP A 561 -10.55 -26.79 0.39
N THR A 562 -9.77 -27.51 -0.40
CA THR A 562 -9.59 -28.97 -0.25
C THR A 562 -9.04 -29.34 1.14
N GLY A 563 -8.45 -28.37 1.83
CA GLY A 563 -7.87 -28.50 3.17
C GLY A 563 -6.35 -28.48 3.15
N GLU A 564 -5.77 -28.47 1.95
CA GLU A 564 -4.33 -28.46 1.68
C GLU A 564 -3.93 -27.12 1.03
N TYR A 565 -2.68 -26.74 1.26
CA TYR A 565 -2.02 -25.66 0.54
C TYR A 565 -1.13 -26.30 -0.54
N ILE A 566 -0.74 -25.54 -1.56
CA ILE A 566 0.27 -26.02 -2.50
C ILE A 566 1.54 -26.40 -1.71
N ASP A 567 2.07 -27.60 -1.94
CA ASP A 567 3.27 -28.06 -1.25
C ASP A 567 4.49 -27.23 -1.64
N GLN A 568 5.44 -27.08 -0.71
CA GLN A 568 6.57 -26.15 -0.90
C GLN A 568 7.46 -26.53 -2.09
N ASP A 569 7.58 -27.82 -2.39
CA ASP A 569 8.38 -28.33 -3.51
C ASP A 569 7.64 -28.18 -4.85
N GLU A 570 6.34 -27.89 -4.84
CA GLU A 570 5.52 -27.61 -6.02
C GLU A 570 5.48 -26.11 -6.37
N LEU A 571 5.90 -25.24 -5.46
CA LEU A 571 5.86 -23.80 -5.68
C LEU A 571 6.93 -23.33 -6.69
N PRO A 572 6.59 -22.41 -7.62
CA PRO A 572 7.51 -21.93 -8.63
C PRO A 572 8.79 -21.30 -8.08
N TYR A 573 9.92 -21.67 -8.67
CA TYR A 573 11.22 -21.02 -8.47
C TYR A 573 12.05 -21.06 -9.75
N GLU A 574 13.12 -20.28 -9.80
CA GLU A 574 14.05 -20.28 -10.93
C GLU A 574 15.45 -19.90 -10.42
N TYR A 575 16.47 -20.60 -10.90
CA TYR A 575 17.85 -20.43 -10.43
C TYR A 575 18.82 -20.37 -11.62
N ASP A 576 19.65 -19.32 -11.67
CA ASP A 576 20.63 -19.10 -12.75
C ASP A 576 20.13 -19.31 -14.19
N PRO A 577 19.01 -18.67 -14.59
CA PRO A 577 18.50 -18.83 -15.94
C PRO A 577 19.50 -18.37 -17.01
N GLU A 578 19.52 -19.02 -18.19
CA GLU A 578 20.51 -18.81 -19.26
C GLU A 578 20.56 -17.34 -19.72
N ARG A 579 19.39 -16.70 -19.75
CA ARG A 579 19.24 -15.28 -20.10
C ARG A 579 20.03 -14.35 -19.16
N GLY A 580 20.30 -14.79 -17.93
CA GLY A 580 21.19 -14.14 -16.97
C GLY A 580 20.57 -12.95 -16.23
N TYR A 581 19.24 -12.86 -16.17
CA TYR A 581 18.50 -11.89 -15.37
C TYR A 581 17.11 -12.40 -15.01
N ILE A 582 16.57 -11.94 -13.87
CA ILE A 582 15.20 -12.20 -13.44
C ILE A 582 14.53 -10.86 -13.12
N VAL A 583 13.29 -10.68 -13.55
CA VAL A 583 12.50 -9.45 -13.36
C VAL A 583 11.16 -9.80 -12.75
N THR A 584 10.80 -9.11 -11.67
CA THR A 584 9.47 -9.15 -11.09
C THR A 584 8.95 -7.74 -10.83
N ALA A 585 7.76 -7.47 -11.33
CA ALA A 585 7.03 -6.22 -11.19
C ALA A 585 5.52 -6.51 -11.03
N ASN A 586 5.20 -7.55 -10.25
CA ASN A 586 3.84 -8.06 -9.97
C ASN A 586 3.11 -8.72 -11.14
N GLN A 587 3.83 -9.02 -12.23
CA GLN A 587 3.28 -9.77 -13.35
C GLN A 587 3.08 -11.25 -13.00
N ALA A 588 2.42 -12.00 -13.89
CA ALA A 588 2.22 -13.44 -13.75
C ALA A 588 3.52 -14.17 -13.33
N VAL A 589 3.41 -15.04 -12.32
CA VAL A 589 4.56 -15.78 -11.79
C VAL A 589 5.04 -16.83 -12.79
N VAL A 590 4.11 -17.60 -13.32
CA VAL A 590 4.32 -18.72 -14.23
C VAL A 590 3.25 -18.68 -15.32
N ASP A 591 3.52 -19.34 -16.44
CA ASP A 591 2.51 -19.55 -17.48
C ASP A 591 1.40 -20.47 -16.94
N GLU A 592 0.14 -20.14 -17.24
CA GLU A 592 -1.02 -20.91 -16.76
C GLU A 592 -1.12 -22.27 -17.45
N ASP A 593 -0.58 -22.40 -18.66
CA ASP A 593 -0.57 -23.66 -19.42
C ASP A 593 0.50 -24.64 -18.91
N ASP A 594 1.52 -24.15 -18.19
CA ASP A 594 2.69 -24.94 -17.73
C ASP A 594 2.65 -25.26 -16.22
N TYR A 595 1.55 -24.93 -15.52
CA TYR A 595 1.45 -25.07 -14.07
C TYR A 595 0.03 -25.45 -13.62
N PRO A 596 -0.15 -26.51 -12.80
CA PRO A 596 -1.48 -27.06 -12.54
C PRO A 596 -2.32 -26.28 -11.52
N TYR A 597 -1.72 -25.35 -10.77
CA TYR A 597 -2.41 -24.63 -9.69
C TYR A 597 -2.73 -23.18 -10.06
N THR A 598 -3.96 -22.77 -9.77
CA THR A 598 -4.37 -21.35 -9.85
C THR A 598 -3.78 -20.56 -8.70
N LEU A 599 -2.77 -19.72 -8.99
CA LEU A 599 -2.20 -18.80 -8.01
C LEU A 599 -3.09 -17.57 -7.79
N THR A 600 -3.64 -16.99 -8.87
CA THR A 600 -4.60 -15.88 -8.86
C THR A 600 -5.18 -15.69 -10.28
N THR A 601 -6.32 -15.01 -10.37
CA THR A 601 -6.92 -14.59 -11.65
C THR A 601 -6.71 -13.09 -11.95
N ASP A 602 -6.12 -12.34 -11.02
CA ASP A 602 -5.99 -10.87 -11.07
C ASP A 602 -4.51 -10.43 -11.03
N TRP A 603 -3.74 -10.85 -12.04
CA TRP A 603 -2.34 -10.46 -12.18
C TRP A 603 -2.14 -8.96 -12.47
N GLY A 604 -0.98 -8.42 -12.11
CA GLY A 604 -0.47 -7.23 -12.77
C GLY A 604 -0.23 -7.52 -14.25
N TYR A 605 -0.64 -6.64 -15.16
CA TYR A 605 -0.68 -6.94 -16.59
C TYR A 605 0.67 -6.89 -17.30
N GLY A 606 1.75 -6.50 -16.62
CA GLY A 606 3.13 -6.68 -17.07
C GLY A 606 3.73 -5.52 -17.87
N ALA A 607 3.11 -4.33 -17.91
CA ALA A 607 3.71 -3.19 -18.61
C ALA A 607 5.07 -2.77 -18.02
N ARG A 608 5.19 -2.76 -16.68
CA ARG A 608 6.44 -2.42 -15.98
C ARG A 608 7.51 -3.50 -16.16
N SER A 609 7.17 -4.78 -15.95
CA SER A 609 8.12 -5.89 -16.09
C SER A 609 8.66 -5.98 -17.52
N GLN A 610 7.80 -5.80 -18.52
CA GLN A 610 8.23 -5.82 -19.92
C GLN A 610 9.12 -4.61 -20.25
N ARG A 611 8.85 -3.43 -19.67
CA ARG A 611 9.70 -2.25 -19.84
C ARG A 611 11.09 -2.45 -19.21
N ILE A 612 11.17 -2.99 -17.99
CA ILE A 612 12.44 -3.32 -17.32
C ILE A 612 13.22 -4.35 -18.14
N THR A 613 12.56 -5.41 -18.59
CA THR A 613 13.14 -6.44 -19.46
C THR A 613 13.73 -5.82 -20.73
N SER A 614 12.97 -4.95 -21.40
CA SER A 614 13.42 -4.26 -22.61
C SER A 614 14.64 -3.36 -22.36
N LEU A 615 14.70 -2.69 -21.20
CA LEU A 615 15.83 -1.85 -20.81
C LEU A 615 17.11 -2.68 -20.55
N ILE A 616 16.97 -3.83 -19.89
CA ILE A 616 18.05 -4.79 -19.68
C ILE A 616 18.55 -5.32 -21.02
N GLU A 617 17.66 -5.87 -21.84
CA GLU A 617 17.97 -6.42 -23.17
C GLU A 617 18.66 -5.39 -24.06
N GLN A 618 18.16 -4.15 -24.08
CA GLN A 618 18.77 -3.05 -24.84
C GLN A 618 20.20 -2.77 -24.37
N LYS A 619 20.46 -2.84 -23.06
CA LYS A 619 21.78 -2.57 -22.48
C LYS A 619 22.78 -3.70 -22.70
N ILE A 620 22.34 -4.96 -22.65
CA ILE A 620 23.22 -6.12 -22.82
C ILE A 620 23.43 -6.50 -24.29
N LYS A 621 22.61 -5.97 -25.19
CA LYS A 621 22.73 -6.16 -26.62
C LYS A 621 24.15 -5.87 -27.10
N ASP A 622 24.65 -6.70 -28.01
CA ASP A 622 25.99 -6.61 -28.61
C ASP A 622 27.13 -6.63 -27.57
N GLY A 623 26.90 -7.24 -26.40
CA GLY A 623 27.90 -7.44 -25.35
C GLY A 623 28.04 -6.26 -24.37
N GLY A 624 27.08 -5.34 -24.35
CA GLY A 624 27.03 -4.26 -23.36
C GLY A 624 26.91 -4.80 -21.92
N LYS A 625 27.24 -3.94 -20.95
CA LYS A 625 27.31 -4.30 -19.53
C LYS A 625 26.57 -3.28 -18.68
N ILE A 626 25.91 -3.77 -17.63
CA ILE A 626 25.07 -3.01 -16.71
C ILE A 626 25.89 -2.58 -15.49
N SER A 627 25.79 -1.31 -15.12
CA SER A 627 26.37 -0.74 -13.91
C SER A 627 25.32 -0.51 -12.82
N THR A 628 25.78 -0.26 -11.59
CA THR A 628 24.91 0.19 -10.49
C THR A 628 24.14 1.47 -10.84
N ASP A 629 24.71 2.38 -11.63
CA ASP A 629 23.99 3.60 -12.06
C ASP A 629 22.97 3.29 -13.17
N ASP A 630 23.23 2.34 -14.06
CA ASP A 630 22.22 1.90 -15.03
C ASP A 630 20.99 1.32 -14.33
N MET A 631 21.18 0.51 -13.28
CA MET A 631 20.07 0.00 -12.45
C MET A 631 19.25 1.16 -11.84
N ARG A 632 19.92 2.17 -11.28
CA ARG A 632 19.26 3.37 -10.76
C ARG A 632 18.50 4.12 -11.86
N GLN A 633 19.08 4.30 -13.04
CA GLN A 633 18.42 4.97 -14.16
C GLN A 633 17.17 4.20 -14.62
N MET A 634 17.22 2.86 -14.63
CA MET A 634 16.06 2.02 -14.93
C MET A 634 14.92 2.24 -13.91
N GLN A 635 15.22 2.33 -12.60
CA GLN A 635 14.22 2.68 -11.56
C GLN A 635 13.54 4.05 -11.80
N LEU A 636 14.15 4.92 -12.62
CA LEU A 636 13.66 6.25 -12.93
C LEU A 636 13.05 6.37 -14.34
N ASP A 637 12.95 5.28 -15.09
CA ASP A 637 12.33 5.27 -16.41
C ASP A 637 10.84 5.64 -16.29
N ASN A 638 10.47 6.78 -16.87
CA ASN A 638 9.15 7.37 -16.80
C ASN A 638 8.39 7.28 -18.14
N SER A 639 8.78 6.34 -19.01
CA SER A 639 8.12 6.04 -20.28
C SER A 639 6.67 5.58 -20.05
N SER A 640 5.73 6.10 -20.84
CA SER A 640 4.34 5.64 -20.84
C SER A 640 4.05 4.73 -22.04
N GLU A 641 3.96 3.41 -21.82
CA GLU A 641 3.57 2.45 -22.86
C GLU A 641 2.16 2.71 -23.38
N MET A 642 1.30 3.21 -22.50
CA MET A 642 -0.05 3.64 -22.86
C MET A 642 -0.07 4.86 -23.80
N ALA A 643 0.81 5.84 -23.57
CA ALA A 643 0.94 6.97 -24.49
C ALA A 643 1.42 6.54 -25.87
N LYS A 644 2.37 5.59 -25.94
CA LYS A 644 2.85 5.02 -27.21
C LYS A 644 1.72 4.38 -28.01
N LEU A 645 0.76 3.74 -27.35
CA LEU A 645 -0.42 3.17 -28.00
C LEU A 645 -1.43 4.25 -28.44
N LEU A 646 -1.76 5.18 -27.56
CA LEU A 646 -2.90 6.09 -27.74
C LEU A 646 -2.59 7.33 -28.57
N VAL A 647 -1.43 7.96 -28.37
CA VAL A 647 -1.08 9.23 -29.02
C VAL A 647 -1.17 9.16 -30.55
N PRO A 648 -0.68 8.10 -31.24
CA PRO A 648 -0.83 7.99 -32.69
C PRO A 648 -2.29 7.99 -33.18
N GLN A 649 -3.23 7.52 -32.36
CA GLN A 649 -4.66 7.55 -32.69
C GLN A 649 -5.26 8.91 -32.38
N LEU A 650 -4.90 9.51 -31.24
CA LEU A 650 -5.35 10.85 -30.86
C LEU A 650 -4.97 11.89 -31.91
N LEU A 651 -3.76 11.82 -32.49
CA LEU A 651 -3.28 12.76 -33.51
C LEU A 651 -4.01 12.66 -34.86
N LYS A 652 -4.63 11.52 -35.18
CA LYS A 652 -5.41 11.32 -36.41
C LYS A 652 -6.79 11.99 -36.38
N ILE A 653 -7.30 12.28 -35.18
CA ILE A 653 -8.63 12.86 -35.00
C ILE A 653 -8.61 14.34 -35.34
N ASP A 654 -9.50 14.78 -36.24
CA ASP A 654 -9.63 16.18 -36.62
C ASP A 654 -10.35 17.01 -35.54
N ILE A 655 -9.69 18.09 -35.10
CA ILE A 655 -10.13 18.98 -34.03
C ILE A 655 -10.34 20.38 -34.60
N ALA A 656 -11.61 20.75 -34.76
CA ALA A 656 -12.02 22.07 -35.26
C ALA A 656 -11.85 23.20 -34.22
N ASP A 657 -11.90 22.87 -32.92
CA ASP A 657 -11.68 23.84 -31.85
C ASP A 657 -10.20 24.21 -31.76
N LYS A 658 -9.88 25.50 -31.91
CA LYS A 658 -8.49 25.97 -31.96
C LYS A 658 -7.74 25.74 -30.67
N ASP A 659 -8.38 25.94 -29.51
CA ASP A 659 -7.73 25.81 -28.20
C ASP A 659 -7.49 24.34 -27.85
N VAL A 660 -8.36 23.44 -28.34
CA VAL A 660 -8.17 21.99 -28.19
C VAL A 660 -7.12 21.48 -29.19
N ARG A 661 -7.09 22.00 -30.42
CA ARG A 661 -6.06 21.64 -31.41
C ARG A 661 -4.67 22.09 -30.97
N GLU A 662 -4.56 23.26 -30.34
CA GLU A 662 -3.31 23.73 -29.72
C GLU A 662 -2.81 22.73 -28.66
N ALA A 663 -3.69 22.24 -27.79
CA ALA A 663 -3.31 21.23 -26.81
C ALA A 663 -2.98 19.86 -27.44
N GLN A 664 -3.73 19.42 -28.45
CA GLN A 664 -3.42 18.21 -29.22
C GLN A 664 -2.02 18.27 -29.85
N LYS A 665 -1.56 19.45 -30.29
CA LYS A 665 -0.21 19.64 -30.86
C LYS A 665 0.91 19.42 -29.85
N LEU A 666 0.66 19.52 -28.54
CA LEU A 666 1.67 19.15 -27.54
C LEU A 666 2.10 17.68 -27.66
N LEU A 667 1.24 16.82 -28.21
CA LEU A 667 1.52 15.40 -28.40
C LEU A 667 2.35 15.13 -29.68
N GLU A 668 2.50 16.11 -30.57
CA GLU A 668 3.31 15.98 -31.79
C GLU A 668 4.80 16.00 -31.41
N GLY A 669 5.51 14.89 -31.66
CA GLY A 669 6.95 14.78 -31.36
C GLY A 669 7.30 14.59 -29.88
N TRP A 670 6.31 14.43 -29.00
CA TRP A 670 6.54 14.00 -27.62
C TRP A 670 7.09 12.56 -27.62
N ASP A 671 8.11 12.34 -26.79
CA ASP A 671 8.82 11.06 -26.61
C ASP A 671 8.14 10.11 -25.60
N TYR A 672 6.96 10.50 -25.10
CA TYR A 672 6.15 9.74 -24.17
C TYR A 672 6.71 9.63 -22.74
N THR A 673 7.72 10.45 -22.40
CA THR A 673 8.22 10.53 -21.01
C THR A 673 7.35 11.44 -20.16
N GLN A 674 7.14 11.03 -18.91
CA GLN A 674 6.30 11.74 -17.95
C GLN A 674 7.14 12.59 -17.00
N ASP A 675 7.96 13.49 -17.54
CA ASP A 675 8.76 14.42 -16.76
C ASP A 675 7.87 15.43 -16.02
N ALA A 676 8.32 15.88 -14.84
CA ALA A 676 7.52 16.77 -13.98
C ALA A 676 7.22 18.14 -14.62
N ASP A 677 8.02 18.58 -15.58
CA ASP A 677 7.85 19.81 -16.35
C ASP A 677 7.19 19.59 -17.73
N SER A 678 6.78 18.36 -18.06
CA SER A 678 6.17 18.06 -19.36
C SER A 678 4.72 18.54 -19.45
N ALA A 679 4.47 19.50 -20.35
CA ALA A 679 3.12 19.93 -20.71
C ALA A 679 2.36 18.83 -21.49
N ALA A 680 3.07 18.09 -22.34
CA ALA A 680 2.51 16.99 -23.13
C ALA A 680 2.02 15.85 -22.21
N ALA A 681 2.80 15.48 -21.19
CA ALA A 681 2.39 14.48 -20.20
C ALA A 681 1.18 14.95 -19.38
N ALA A 682 1.12 16.24 -19.01
CA ALA A 682 -0.06 16.80 -18.34
C ALA A 682 -1.32 16.68 -19.22
N TYR A 683 -1.21 17.04 -20.50
CA TYR A 683 -2.33 16.94 -21.44
C TYR A 683 -2.74 15.49 -21.68
N PHE A 684 -1.78 14.61 -21.97
CA PHE A 684 -2.04 13.19 -22.20
C PHE A 684 -2.75 12.53 -21.01
N ASN A 685 -2.27 12.71 -19.78
CA ASN A 685 -2.88 12.12 -18.60
C ASN A 685 -4.29 12.66 -18.33
N ALA A 686 -4.55 13.95 -18.66
CA ALA A 686 -5.90 14.50 -18.61
C ALA A 686 -6.82 13.88 -19.67
N VAL A 687 -6.30 13.60 -20.87
CA VAL A 687 -7.04 12.88 -21.92
C VAL A 687 -7.33 11.45 -21.48
N TRP A 688 -6.32 10.73 -20.98
CA TRP A 688 -6.43 9.36 -20.47
C TRP A 688 -7.53 9.23 -19.43
N ARG A 689 -7.46 10.05 -18.39
CA ARG A 689 -8.49 10.15 -17.35
C ARG A 689 -9.90 10.37 -17.94
N ASN A 690 -10.03 11.28 -18.89
CA ASN A 690 -11.35 11.58 -19.46
C ASN A 690 -11.85 10.48 -20.41
N ILE A 691 -10.97 9.75 -21.11
CA ILE A 691 -11.33 8.53 -21.85
C ILE A 691 -11.95 7.53 -20.88
N LEU A 692 -11.25 7.23 -19.78
CA LEU A 692 -11.71 6.25 -18.80
C LEU A 692 -13.05 6.62 -18.15
N LYS A 693 -13.20 7.88 -17.72
CA LYS A 693 -14.44 8.36 -17.13
C LYS A 693 -15.62 8.28 -18.10
N LEU A 694 -15.42 8.67 -19.36
CA LEU A 694 -16.48 8.70 -20.36
C LEU A 694 -16.86 7.29 -20.85
N ALA A 695 -15.85 6.44 -21.07
CA ALA A 695 -16.04 5.10 -21.59
C ALA A 695 -16.57 4.14 -20.51
N PHE A 696 -16.06 4.22 -19.27
CA PHE A 696 -16.32 3.24 -18.22
C PHE A 696 -16.89 3.87 -16.95
N GLY A 697 -16.19 4.84 -16.35
CA GLY A 697 -16.50 5.33 -15.00
C GLY A 697 -17.94 5.85 -14.83
N ASN A 698 -18.50 6.50 -15.84
CA ASN A 698 -19.89 6.99 -15.80
C ASN A 698 -20.95 5.87 -15.91
N LYS A 699 -20.54 4.64 -16.23
CA LYS A 699 -21.38 3.45 -16.36
C LYS A 699 -21.27 2.53 -15.14
N LEU A 700 -20.25 2.75 -14.30
CA LEU A 700 -20.05 2.00 -13.07
C LEU A 700 -21.13 2.33 -12.02
N PRO A 701 -21.45 1.35 -11.16
CA PRO A 701 -22.34 1.57 -10.02
C PRO A 701 -21.77 2.61 -9.04
N LYS A 702 -22.64 3.23 -8.25
CA LYS A 702 -22.25 4.36 -7.36
C LYS A 702 -21.20 3.95 -6.33
N GLU A 703 -21.20 2.68 -5.94
CA GLU A 703 -20.29 2.04 -5.00
C GLU A 703 -18.84 2.05 -5.50
N LEU A 704 -18.62 2.16 -6.81
CA LEU A 704 -17.28 2.23 -7.42
C LEU A 704 -16.88 3.65 -7.85
N ARG A 705 -17.79 4.62 -7.74
CA ARG A 705 -17.57 6.00 -8.18
C ARG A 705 -17.16 6.88 -7.01
N VAL A 706 -16.37 7.91 -7.30
CA VAL A 706 -15.89 8.88 -6.31
C VAL A 706 -17.04 9.46 -5.50
N GLU A 707 -16.86 9.54 -4.19
CA GLU A 707 -17.82 10.08 -3.24
C GLU A 707 -18.36 11.45 -3.72
N GLY A 708 -19.68 11.61 -3.73
CA GLY A 708 -20.34 12.84 -4.15
C GLY A 708 -20.38 13.08 -5.67
N GLN A 709 -19.77 12.23 -6.50
CA GLN A 709 -19.93 12.30 -7.95
C GLN A 709 -21.34 11.85 -8.34
N CYS A 710 -22.26 12.80 -8.57
CA CYS A 710 -23.65 12.48 -8.91
C CYS A 710 -23.89 12.41 -10.42
N LEU A 711 -24.54 11.33 -10.88
CA LEU A 711 -24.94 11.12 -12.27
C LEU A 711 -26.44 10.84 -12.36
N TRP A 712 -27.03 11.22 -13.50
CA TRP A 712 -28.39 10.82 -13.87
C TRP A 712 -28.32 9.53 -14.68
N VAL A 713 -28.77 8.44 -14.09
CA VAL A 713 -28.62 7.08 -14.59
C VAL A 713 -29.98 6.40 -14.68
N ASP A 714 -30.07 5.33 -15.47
CA ASP A 714 -31.28 4.53 -15.53
C ASP A 714 -31.44 3.73 -14.22
N PRO A 715 -32.67 3.58 -13.69
CA PRO A 715 -32.93 2.85 -12.45
C PRO A 715 -32.46 1.40 -12.52
N VAL A 716 -31.84 0.91 -11.45
CA VAL A 716 -31.52 -0.53 -11.30
C VAL A 716 -32.82 -1.29 -11.04
N ASN A 717 -33.19 -2.23 -11.93
CA ASN A 717 -34.44 -3.00 -11.97
C ASN A 717 -35.69 -2.27 -12.49
N THR A 718 -35.91 -2.34 -13.80
CA THR A 718 -37.19 -1.97 -14.42
C THR A 718 -38.10 -3.20 -14.53
N THR A 719 -38.67 -3.68 -13.42
CA THR A 719 -39.77 -4.68 -13.45
C THR A 719 -41.15 -4.03 -13.62
N GLY A 720 -41.21 -2.70 -13.77
CA GLY A 720 -42.43 -1.96 -14.13
C GLY A 720 -42.61 -1.78 -15.65
N PRO A 721 -43.79 -1.31 -16.11
CA PRO A 721 -44.02 -1.01 -17.52
C PRO A 721 -42.97 -0.02 -18.05
N ALA A 722 -42.45 -0.27 -19.27
CA ALA A 722 -41.33 0.46 -19.87
C ALA A 722 -41.59 1.96 -20.14
N ASP A 723 -42.80 2.45 -19.89
CA ASP A 723 -43.27 3.76 -20.34
C ASP A 723 -43.06 4.90 -19.32
N GLU A 724 -42.50 4.66 -18.14
CA GLU A 724 -42.14 5.71 -17.17
C GLU A 724 -40.74 5.49 -16.55
N THR A 725 -39.67 5.53 -17.36
CA THR A 725 -38.29 5.51 -16.86
C THR A 725 -37.74 6.93 -16.68
N ASN A 726 -38.15 7.61 -15.61
CA ASN A 726 -37.43 8.80 -15.17
C ASN A 726 -36.04 8.39 -14.68
N LYS A 727 -34.99 8.99 -15.24
CA LYS A 727 -33.62 8.82 -14.74
C LYS A 727 -33.55 9.15 -13.25
N VAL A 728 -32.79 8.37 -12.49
CA VAL A 728 -32.54 8.60 -11.07
C VAL A 728 -31.17 9.25 -10.89
N ARG A 729 -31.06 10.10 -9.87
CA ARG A 729 -29.79 10.71 -9.50
C ARG A 729 -29.08 9.84 -8.47
N GLU A 730 -27.90 9.34 -8.83
CA GLU A 730 -27.07 8.52 -7.95
C GLU A 730 -25.70 9.16 -7.76
N CYS A 731 -25.29 9.33 -6.49
CA CYS A 731 -24.00 9.90 -6.11
C CYS A 731 -23.04 8.79 -5.70
N GLY A 732 -21.80 8.88 -6.17
CA GLY A 732 -20.75 7.93 -5.82
C GLY A 732 -20.49 7.88 -4.31
N GLN A 733 -19.87 6.79 -3.87
CA GLN A 733 -19.69 6.45 -2.45
C GLN A 733 -18.25 6.09 -2.08
N ARG A 734 -17.33 5.92 -3.05
CA ARG A 734 -15.96 5.44 -2.77
C ARG A 734 -14.97 6.60 -2.62
N ASP A 735 -13.99 6.44 -1.74
CA ASP A 735 -12.88 7.40 -1.62
C ASP A 735 -12.21 7.64 -2.98
N ALA A 736 -11.74 8.87 -3.20
CA ALA A 736 -11.13 9.26 -4.45
C ALA A 736 -9.90 8.41 -4.82
N GLY A 737 -9.11 7.95 -3.85
CA GLY A 737 -7.94 7.11 -4.08
C GLY A 737 -8.27 5.66 -4.48
N GLN A 738 -9.46 5.17 -4.12
CA GLN A 738 -9.88 3.77 -4.36
C GLN A 738 -10.92 3.62 -5.48
N ALA A 739 -11.52 4.72 -5.93
CA ALA A 739 -12.56 4.71 -6.96
C ALA A 739 -12.06 4.14 -8.30
N GLN A 740 -12.98 3.53 -9.05
CA GLN A 740 -12.72 2.99 -10.37
C GLN A 740 -13.35 3.87 -11.47
N PRO A 741 -12.77 3.92 -12.68
CA PRO A 741 -11.48 3.35 -13.10
C PRO A 741 -10.27 4.09 -12.51
N ASP A 742 -9.31 3.36 -11.92
CA ASP A 742 -8.07 3.94 -11.38
C ASP A 742 -7.08 4.39 -12.46
N GLY A 743 -7.10 3.72 -13.62
CA GLY A 743 -6.29 4.08 -14.79
C GLY A 743 -4.93 3.38 -14.91
N GLY A 744 -4.70 2.38 -14.07
CA GLY A 744 -3.46 1.60 -14.03
C GLY A 744 -3.36 0.54 -15.12
N ASP A 745 -2.48 -0.44 -14.89
CA ASP A 745 -2.09 -1.45 -15.89
C ASP A 745 -3.30 -2.26 -16.40
N ARG A 746 -4.25 -2.61 -15.51
CA ARG A 746 -5.51 -3.26 -15.90
C ARG A 746 -6.32 -2.41 -16.87
N TRP A 747 -6.54 -1.13 -16.57
CA TRP A 747 -7.32 -0.25 -17.44
C TRP A 747 -6.61 0.06 -18.74
N PHE A 748 -5.28 0.11 -18.71
CA PHE A 748 -4.48 0.15 -19.94
C PHE A 748 -4.77 -1.07 -20.82
N GLU A 749 -4.77 -2.27 -20.24
CA GLU A 749 -5.10 -3.51 -20.96
C GLU A 749 -6.55 -3.53 -21.46
N VAL A 750 -7.52 -3.14 -20.63
CA VAL A 750 -8.95 -2.98 -21.02
C VAL A 750 -9.08 -2.06 -22.24
N VAL A 751 -8.44 -0.89 -22.22
CA VAL A 751 -8.50 0.02 -23.36
C VAL A 751 -7.81 -0.60 -24.57
N ARG A 752 -6.65 -1.23 -24.40
CA ARG A 752 -5.91 -1.88 -25.49
C ARG A 752 -6.74 -2.92 -26.21
N THR A 753 -7.43 -3.82 -25.50
CA THR A 753 -8.29 -4.85 -26.13
C THR A 753 -9.51 -4.26 -26.84
N LEU A 754 -10.01 -3.11 -26.38
CA LEU A 754 -11.13 -2.41 -26.99
C LEU A 754 -10.71 -1.48 -28.15
N MET A 755 -9.43 -1.15 -28.28
CA MET A 755 -8.92 -0.24 -29.33
C MET A 755 -9.25 -0.74 -30.74
N ASP A 756 -9.22 -2.06 -30.96
CA ASP A 756 -9.52 -2.70 -32.25
C ASP A 756 -11.02 -2.86 -32.51
N LYS A 757 -11.86 -2.47 -31.55
CA LYS A 757 -13.33 -2.49 -31.64
C LYS A 757 -13.87 -1.05 -31.64
N PRO A 758 -13.65 -0.23 -32.70
CA PRO A 758 -13.99 1.19 -32.70
C PRO A 758 -15.49 1.49 -32.55
N LYS A 759 -16.34 0.46 -32.75
CA LYS A 759 -17.80 0.51 -32.58
C LYS A 759 -18.32 -0.17 -31.32
N SER A 760 -17.45 -0.48 -30.35
CA SER A 760 -17.86 -1.05 -29.07
C SER A 760 -18.87 -0.14 -28.34
N ASP A 761 -19.82 -0.75 -27.63
CA ASP A 761 -20.78 -0.08 -26.74
C ASP A 761 -20.08 0.70 -25.61
N TRP A 762 -18.84 0.31 -25.28
CA TRP A 762 -17.98 1.06 -24.37
C TRP A 762 -17.65 2.47 -24.89
N TRP A 763 -17.68 2.69 -26.21
CA TRP A 763 -17.44 4.00 -26.83
C TRP A 763 -18.67 4.90 -26.96
N THR A 764 -19.72 4.60 -26.19
CA THR A 764 -20.94 5.41 -26.10
C THR A 764 -20.91 6.32 -24.87
N THR A 765 -21.20 7.60 -25.07
CA THR A 765 -21.35 8.61 -24.00
C THR A 765 -22.41 9.65 -24.38
N PRO A 766 -23.36 10.00 -23.49
CA PRO A 766 -24.43 10.94 -23.83
C PRO A 766 -23.92 12.37 -24.05
N ALA A 767 -24.70 13.17 -24.76
CA ALA A 767 -24.47 14.61 -24.84
C ALA A 767 -24.64 15.26 -23.45
N ASN A 768 -23.85 16.31 -23.17
CA ASN A 768 -23.96 17.06 -21.92
C ASN A 768 -23.80 18.57 -22.19
N GLY A 769 -24.89 19.33 -22.01
CA GLY A 769 -24.92 20.75 -22.34
C GLY A 769 -24.59 20.99 -23.82
N THR A 770 -23.55 21.76 -24.09
CA THR A 770 -23.07 22.04 -25.46
C THR A 770 -22.12 20.96 -26.00
N ARG A 771 -21.72 19.99 -25.17
CA ARG A 771 -20.82 18.92 -25.58
C ARG A 771 -21.61 17.82 -26.28
N LYS A 772 -21.23 17.51 -27.51
CA LYS A 772 -21.78 16.36 -28.25
C LYS A 772 -21.47 15.05 -27.52
N GLY A 773 -22.41 14.11 -27.60
CA GLY A 773 -22.18 12.73 -27.19
C GLY A 773 -21.41 11.96 -28.26
N ALA A 774 -21.07 10.71 -27.93
CA ALA A 774 -20.59 9.71 -28.87
C ALA A 774 -21.55 8.52 -28.83
N ASP A 775 -21.85 7.96 -29.99
CA ASP A 775 -22.74 6.80 -30.14
C ASP A 775 -21.97 5.69 -30.83
N HIS A 776 -21.49 4.71 -30.04
CA HIS A 776 -20.70 3.57 -30.52
C HIS A 776 -19.54 4.01 -31.42
N ASN A 777 -18.83 5.08 -31.06
CA ASN A 777 -17.74 5.63 -31.87
C ASN A 777 -16.59 6.10 -31.00
N ARG A 778 -15.50 5.31 -31.04
CA ARG A 778 -14.25 5.58 -30.31
C ARG A 778 -13.70 6.97 -30.60
N ASP A 779 -13.64 7.37 -31.88
CA ASP A 779 -12.98 8.61 -32.28
C ASP A 779 -13.80 9.84 -31.82
N ASP A 780 -15.14 9.74 -31.81
CA ASP A 780 -16.00 10.78 -31.24
C ASP A 780 -15.86 10.85 -29.71
N LEU A 781 -15.71 9.72 -29.01
CA LEU A 781 -15.45 9.70 -27.57
C LEU A 781 -14.06 10.27 -27.24
N PHE A 782 -13.03 9.93 -28.01
CA PHE A 782 -11.67 10.46 -27.82
C PHE A 782 -11.61 11.95 -28.11
N LYS A 783 -12.32 12.41 -29.15
CA LYS A 783 -12.52 13.83 -29.42
C LYS A 783 -13.18 14.53 -28.24
N ARG A 784 -14.21 13.91 -27.65
CA ARG A 784 -14.87 14.43 -26.45
C ARG A 784 -13.92 14.47 -25.25
N ALA A 785 -13.10 13.44 -25.05
CA ALA A 785 -12.12 13.38 -23.97
C ALA A 785 -11.04 14.47 -24.10
N MET A 786 -10.53 14.73 -25.31
CA MET A 786 -9.57 15.81 -25.58
C MET A 786 -10.12 17.20 -25.28
N ILE A 787 -11.41 17.41 -25.59
CA ILE A 787 -12.13 18.64 -25.30
C ILE A 787 -12.30 18.84 -23.79
N ASP A 788 -12.69 17.78 -23.06
CA ASP A 788 -12.89 17.84 -21.61
C ASP A 788 -11.55 17.98 -20.87
N ALA A 789 -10.49 17.32 -21.33
CA ALA A 789 -9.12 17.47 -20.84
C ALA A 789 -8.60 18.91 -20.98
N ARG A 790 -8.79 19.55 -22.14
CA ARG A 790 -8.41 20.97 -22.34
C ARG A 790 -9.11 21.89 -21.34
N TRP A 791 -10.39 21.68 -21.11
CA TRP A 791 -11.17 22.49 -20.17
C TRP A 791 -10.72 22.24 -18.72
N GLU A 792 -10.51 20.98 -18.35
CA GLU A 792 -10.05 20.59 -17.03
C GLU A 792 -8.68 21.20 -16.70
N LEU A 793 -7.72 21.13 -17.62
CA LEU A 793 -6.40 21.73 -17.44
C LEU A 793 -6.45 23.25 -17.44
N THR A 794 -7.36 23.86 -18.21
CA THR A 794 -7.61 25.31 -18.13
C THR A 794 -8.03 25.73 -16.71
N ALA A 795 -8.92 24.96 -16.10
CA ALA A 795 -9.40 25.22 -14.74
C ALA A 795 -8.32 24.99 -13.68
N LYS A 796 -7.47 23.96 -13.85
CA LYS A 796 -6.45 23.58 -12.84
C LYS A 796 -5.11 24.30 -12.97
N LEU A 797 -4.65 24.55 -14.20
CA LEU A 797 -3.31 25.06 -14.48
C LEU A 797 -3.30 26.47 -15.08
N GLY A 798 -4.41 26.89 -15.68
CA GLY A 798 -4.57 28.18 -16.36
C GLY A 798 -4.84 28.02 -17.86
N LYS A 799 -5.37 29.08 -18.49
CA LYS A 799 -5.69 29.09 -19.93
C LYS A 799 -4.44 28.97 -20.81
N ASP A 800 -3.36 29.60 -20.38
CA ASP A 800 -2.08 29.63 -21.07
C ASP A 800 -1.36 28.27 -20.97
N ILE A 801 -1.14 27.66 -22.13
CA ILE A 801 -0.61 26.31 -22.25
C ILE A 801 0.86 26.22 -21.88
N ASP A 802 1.61 27.33 -22.01
CA ASP A 802 3.03 27.40 -21.64
C ASP A 802 3.25 27.26 -20.13
N THR A 803 2.19 27.40 -19.33
CA THR A 803 2.24 27.19 -17.88
C THR A 803 1.99 25.74 -17.48
N TRP A 804 1.55 24.89 -18.41
CA TRP A 804 1.17 23.52 -18.10
C TRP A 804 2.40 22.66 -17.81
N ASN A 805 2.34 21.90 -16.73
CA ASN A 805 3.43 21.05 -16.26
C ASN A 805 2.82 19.87 -15.52
N TRP A 806 3.28 18.64 -15.79
CA TRP A 806 2.76 17.43 -15.17
C TRP A 806 2.82 17.50 -13.64
N GLY A 807 3.98 17.83 -13.08
CA GLY A 807 4.21 17.96 -11.64
C GLY A 807 3.43 19.09 -10.96
N ARG A 808 2.78 20.00 -11.70
CA ARG A 808 1.81 20.93 -11.09
C ARG A 808 0.48 20.25 -10.76
N LEU A 809 0.12 19.18 -11.44
CA LEU A 809 -1.01 18.30 -11.13
C LEU A 809 -0.56 17.16 -10.21
N HIS A 810 0.57 16.56 -10.56
CA HIS A 810 1.12 15.34 -9.99
C HIS A 810 2.03 15.64 -8.81
N ARG A 811 1.40 15.71 -7.63
CA ARG A 811 2.04 16.17 -6.39
C ARG A 811 1.95 15.14 -5.29
N LEU A 812 3.10 14.94 -4.64
CA LEU A 812 3.23 14.16 -3.42
C LEU A 812 3.07 15.06 -2.19
N PHE A 813 2.17 14.66 -1.31
CA PHE A 813 2.05 15.21 0.03
C PHE A 813 2.36 14.12 1.04
N LEU A 814 3.35 14.35 1.89
CA LEU A 814 3.71 13.43 2.96
C LEU A 814 2.90 13.80 4.20
N LYS A 815 2.03 12.88 4.62
CA LYS A 815 1.13 13.08 5.76
C LYS A 815 1.50 12.14 6.89
N ASN A 816 1.48 12.67 8.11
CA ASN A 816 1.48 11.86 9.32
C ASN A 816 0.13 11.13 9.43
N GLN A 817 0.17 9.81 9.53
CA GLN A 817 -1.00 8.93 9.37
C GLN A 817 -1.98 8.95 10.56
N THR A 818 -1.71 9.74 11.60
CA THR A 818 -2.64 9.92 12.73
C THR A 818 -3.12 11.36 12.83
N LEU A 819 -2.35 12.23 13.47
CA LEU A 819 -2.74 13.62 13.73
C LEU A 819 -2.60 14.50 12.48
N GLY A 820 -1.94 14.00 11.42
CA GLY A 820 -1.78 14.69 10.13
C GLY A 820 -2.95 14.54 9.16
N THR A 821 -3.83 13.55 9.33
CA THR A 821 -5.01 13.30 8.46
C THR A 821 -6.29 13.90 9.02
N GLU A 822 -6.52 13.78 10.33
CA GLU A 822 -7.77 14.20 10.98
C GLU A 822 -7.60 15.27 12.06
N GLY A 823 -6.36 15.57 12.48
CA GLY A 823 -6.09 16.55 13.54
C GLY A 823 -6.40 18.02 13.19
N PRO A 824 -6.38 18.92 14.20
CA PRO A 824 -6.44 20.36 14.02
C PRO A 824 -5.44 20.87 12.96
N GLY A 825 -5.84 21.88 12.18
CA GLY A 825 -5.04 22.38 11.05
C GLY A 825 -3.60 22.81 11.41
N PHE A 826 -3.37 23.30 12.63
CA PHE A 826 -2.01 23.65 13.08
C PHE A 826 -1.12 22.40 13.32
N LEU A 827 -1.69 21.28 13.77
CA LEU A 827 -0.97 20.00 13.90
C LEU A 827 -0.67 19.41 12.53
N LYS A 828 -1.65 19.44 11.61
CA LYS A 828 -1.44 19.05 10.21
C LYS A 828 -0.30 19.83 9.57
N TYR A 829 -0.24 21.15 9.81
CA TYR A 829 0.86 21.99 9.33
C TYR A 829 2.21 21.64 9.97
N ALA A 830 2.22 21.32 11.27
CA ALA A 830 3.45 20.96 11.99
C ALA A 830 4.02 19.60 11.56
N LEU A 831 3.15 18.61 11.33
CA LEU A 831 3.53 17.22 11.07
C LEU A 831 3.70 16.92 9.58
N ASN A 832 2.87 17.48 8.69
CA ASN A 832 2.89 17.13 7.27
C ASN A 832 3.93 17.94 6.49
N ARG A 833 4.38 17.41 5.34
CA ARG A 833 5.33 18.09 4.44
C ARG A 833 4.89 18.03 2.97
N GLY A 834 5.49 18.88 2.16
CA GLY A 834 5.24 19.00 0.72
C GLY A 834 4.47 20.26 0.33
N PRO A 835 4.02 20.36 -0.93
CA PRO A 835 4.08 19.32 -1.95
C PRO A 835 5.43 19.21 -2.68
N TRP A 836 5.78 18.00 -3.11
CA TRP A 836 6.80 17.73 -4.14
C TRP A 836 6.14 17.49 -5.48
N LYS A 837 6.78 17.97 -6.56
CA LYS A 837 6.33 17.76 -7.94
C LYS A 837 7.06 16.52 -8.47
N LEU A 838 6.33 15.49 -8.89
CA LEU A 838 6.94 14.23 -9.30
C LEU A 838 6.79 13.97 -10.79
N SER A 839 7.85 13.40 -11.38
CA SER A 839 7.78 12.69 -12.66
C SER A 839 7.24 11.28 -12.45
N GLY A 840 6.99 10.55 -13.54
CA GLY A 840 6.51 9.17 -13.52
C GLY A 840 4.99 9.08 -13.69
N GLY A 841 4.46 7.87 -13.52
CA GLY A 841 3.04 7.58 -13.64
C GLY A 841 2.71 6.17 -13.18
N GLU A 842 1.44 5.78 -13.31
CA GLU A 842 0.88 4.57 -12.69
C GLU A 842 1.44 3.25 -13.26
N ALA A 843 1.65 3.16 -14.58
CA ALA A 843 2.20 1.97 -15.24
C ALA A 843 3.66 2.14 -15.72
N ALA A 844 4.35 3.20 -15.28
CA ALA A 844 5.76 3.43 -15.60
C ALA A 844 6.68 2.69 -14.60
N VAL A 845 7.95 2.45 -14.96
CA VAL A 845 8.91 1.83 -14.02
C VAL A 845 9.14 2.74 -12.81
N ASN A 846 9.33 4.04 -13.05
CA ASN A 846 9.27 5.07 -12.01
C ASN A 846 7.83 5.29 -11.58
N ALA A 847 7.36 4.40 -10.72
CA ALA A 847 5.96 4.19 -10.48
C ALA A 847 5.46 5.12 -9.38
N SER A 848 5.02 6.29 -9.80
CA SER A 848 4.39 7.33 -8.97
C SER A 848 2.91 7.39 -9.36
N GLY A 849 2.09 6.62 -8.65
CA GLY A 849 0.71 6.39 -9.02
C GLY A 849 -0.25 7.48 -8.56
N TRP A 850 -1.32 7.64 -9.32
CA TRP A 850 -2.43 8.56 -9.11
C TRP A 850 -3.71 7.87 -9.57
N ASN A 851 -4.89 8.32 -9.14
CA ASN A 851 -6.16 7.67 -9.48
C ASN A 851 -6.95 8.50 -10.52
N ALA A 852 -7.17 7.96 -11.71
CA ALA A 852 -7.91 8.55 -12.81
C ALA A 852 -9.39 8.82 -12.51
N ALA A 853 -10.03 8.12 -11.58
CA ALA A 853 -11.35 8.51 -11.07
C ALA A 853 -11.24 9.67 -10.07
N GLY A 854 -10.28 9.63 -9.13
CA GLY A 854 -10.11 10.55 -8.01
C GLY A 854 -9.43 11.88 -8.30
N GLY A 855 -8.19 11.87 -8.77
CA GLY A 855 -7.44 13.09 -9.12
C GLY A 855 -5.99 12.79 -9.51
N TYR A 856 -5.25 13.81 -9.91
CA TYR A 856 -3.82 13.69 -10.24
C TYR A 856 -2.90 13.65 -9.00
N GLY A 857 -3.46 13.64 -7.79
CA GLY A 857 -2.65 13.56 -6.57
C GLY A 857 -1.95 12.21 -6.51
N VAL A 858 -0.69 12.22 -6.08
CA VAL A 858 0.09 10.99 -5.93
C VAL A 858 -0.43 10.22 -4.72
N ILE A 859 -0.82 8.96 -4.91
CA ILE A 859 -1.40 8.10 -3.87
C ILE A 859 -0.52 6.92 -3.49
N TRP A 860 0.44 6.52 -4.33
CA TRP A 860 1.46 5.52 -4.03
C TRP A 860 2.75 5.81 -4.80
N VAL A 861 3.90 5.43 -4.23
CA VAL A 861 5.24 5.77 -4.74
C VAL A 861 6.26 4.69 -4.36
N PRO A 862 7.47 4.64 -4.98
CA PRO A 862 8.53 3.77 -4.49
C PRO A 862 8.96 4.23 -3.09
N SER A 863 8.56 3.47 -2.08
CA SER A 863 8.67 3.82 -0.66
C SER A 863 10.11 3.75 -0.15
N MET A 864 10.92 2.95 -0.83
CA MET A 864 12.38 2.94 -0.76
C MET A 864 12.93 2.52 -2.13
N ARG A 865 14.23 2.71 -2.37
CA ARG A 865 14.93 2.11 -3.51
C ARG A 865 16.28 1.60 -3.07
N MET A 866 16.70 0.46 -3.59
CA MET A 866 18.08 -0.01 -3.47
C MET A 866 18.64 -0.60 -4.75
N VAL A 867 19.96 -0.57 -4.84
CA VAL A 867 20.78 -1.36 -5.77
C VAL A 867 21.94 -1.96 -4.99
N VAL A 868 21.94 -3.27 -4.79
CA VAL A 868 23.00 -3.99 -4.10
C VAL A 868 24.07 -4.44 -5.10
N ASN A 869 25.33 -4.20 -4.76
CA ASN A 869 26.50 -4.55 -5.57
C ASN A 869 27.27 -5.71 -4.92
N LEU A 870 27.06 -6.93 -5.40
CA LEU A 870 27.68 -8.13 -4.82
C LEU A 870 29.18 -8.25 -5.12
N GLY A 871 29.74 -7.36 -5.96
CA GLY A 871 31.18 -7.24 -6.14
C GLY A 871 31.86 -6.36 -5.09
N ASP A 872 31.11 -5.48 -4.42
CA ASP A 872 31.58 -4.57 -3.38
C ASP A 872 30.38 -3.94 -2.67
N LEU A 873 30.02 -4.45 -1.48
CA LEU A 873 28.84 -3.99 -0.74
C LEU A 873 28.92 -2.51 -0.37
N ASP A 874 30.12 -1.92 -0.20
CA ASP A 874 30.29 -0.49 0.06
C ASP A 874 29.97 0.38 -1.19
N LYS A 875 29.85 -0.24 -2.37
CA LYS A 875 29.37 0.40 -3.61
C LYS A 875 27.87 0.24 -3.84
N SER A 876 27.16 -0.45 -2.96
CA SER A 876 25.70 -0.49 -2.97
C SER A 876 25.10 0.90 -2.77
N ARG A 877 23.84 1.06 -3.18
CA ARG A 877 23.11 2.32 -3.16
C ARG A 877 21.72 2.12 -2.61
N TRP A 878 21.21 3.10 -1.88
CA TRP A 878 19.90 3.03 -1.25
C TRP A 878 19.28 4.42 -1.09
N ILE A 879 17.97 4.50 -0.89
CA ILE A 879 17.31 5.70 -0.36
C ILE A 879 15.96 5.33 0.26
N ASN A 880 15.49 6.13 1.23
CA ASN A 880 14.15 6.05 1.78
C ASN A 880 13.31 7.27 1.35
N LEU A 881 11.98 7.12 1.27
CA LEU A 881 11.05 8.20 0.91
C LEU A 881 11.17 9.42 1.84
N THR A 882 11.38 9.15 3.13
CA THR A 882 11.55 10.15 4.20
C THR A 882 12.88 9.95 4.91
N GLY A 883 13.11 10.63 6.04
CA GLY A 883 14.30 10.38 6.86
C GLY A 883 14.14 9.24 7.87
N ALA A 884 15.20 8.99 8.66
CA ALA A 884 15.27 7.92 9.66
C ALA A 884 14.38 8.14 10.89
N SER A 885 13.98 9.38 11.17
CA SER A 885 13.34 9.78 12.42
C SER A 885 11.82 9.96 12.27
N GLY A 886 11.05 9.57 13.29
CA GLY A 886 9.62 9.86 13.40
C GLY A 886 9.34 11.21 14.06
N HIS A 887 10.36 11.88 14.61
CA HIS A 887 10.21 13.16 15.31
C HIS A 887 10.07 14.31 14.31
N ALA A 888 8.92 14.99 14.30
CA ALA A 888 8.55 15.97 13.26
C ALA A 888 9.54 17.13 13.03
N TYR A 889 10.38 17.45 14.01
CA TYR A 889 11.38 18.52 13.93
C TYR A 889 12.83 18.01 13.96
N SER A 890 13.03 16.69 13.90
CA SER A 890 14.36 16.12 13.70
C SER A 890 14.92 16.56 12.36
N ALA A 891 16.24 16.73 12.29
CA ALA A 891 16.95 16.94 11.03
C ALA A 891 16.70 15.77 10.05
N HIS A 892 16.48 14.57 10.59
CA HIS A 892 16.27 13.33 9.83
C HIS A 892 14.78 12.96 9.67
N TYR A 893 13.87 13.94 9.63
CA TYR A 893 12.45 13.68 9.37
C TYR A 893 12.16 13.52 7.86
N THR A 894 12.77 14.38 7.04
CA THR A 894 12.57 14.46 5.56
C THR A 894 13.84 14.83 4.79
N ASP A 895 15.02 14.66 5.37
CA ASP A 895 16.32 15.00 4.76
C ASP A 895 16.69 14.18 3.51
N GLN A 896 15.97 13.08 3.26
CA GLN A 896 16.13 12.25 2.07
C GLN A 896 15.11 12.57 0.96
N THR A 897 13.98 13.21 1.28
CA THR A 897 12.84 13.31 0.36
C THR A 897 13.15 14.08 -0.92
N ASP A 898 13.91 15.18 -0.85
CA ASP A 898 14.31 15.94 -2.04
C ASP A 898 15.20 15.12 -2.97
N LYS A 899 16.13 14.34 -2.39
CA LYS A 899 17.02 13.43 -3.13
C LYS A 899 16.24 12.30 -3.79
N TRP A 900 15.33 11.71 -3.03
CA TRP A 900 14.41 10.69 -3.51
C TRP A 900 13.55 11.20 -4.68
N ALA A 901 13.01 12.42 -4.57
CA ALA A 901 12.19 13.04 -5.62
C ALA A 901 13.01 13.32 -6.90
N ASN A 902 14.31 13.59 -6.77
CA ASN A 902 15.24 13.76 -7.88
C ASN A 902 15.84 12.44 -8.39
N GLY A 903 15.49 11.30 -7.81
CA GLY A 903 16.04 10.00 -8.18
C GLY A 903 17.51 9.79 -7.80
N GLU A 904 18.02 10.55 -6.84
CA GLU A 904 19.34 10.32 -6.25
C GLU A 904 19.28 9.12 -5.30
N LEU A 905 20.37 8.34 -5.24
CA LEU A 905 20.58 7.31 -4.22
C LEU A 905 21.80 7.67 -3.37
N LEU A 906 21.76 7.26 -2.11
CA LEU A 906 22.81 7.43 -1.12
C LEU A 906 23.78 6.23 -1.14
N PRO A 907 25.07 6.43 -0.82
CA PRO A 907 26.00 5.33 -0.60
C PRO A 907 25.54 4.42 0.54
N TRP A 908 25.70 3.11 0.37
CA TRP A 908 25.46 2.13 1.42
C TRP A 908 26.79 1.67 2.03
N SER A 909 27.20 2.27 3.15
CA SER A 909 28.37 1.78 3.90
C SER A 909 28.01 0.48 4.62
N PHE A 910 28.78 -0.59 4.43
CA PHE A 910 28.56 -1.87 5.09
C PHE A 910 29.81 -2.36 5.83
N SER A 911 30.97 -2.34 5.19
CA SER A 911 32.21 -2.76 5.84
C SER A 911 32.49 -1.89 7.06
N LYS A 912 33.09 -2.49 8.09
CA LYS A 912 33.44 -1.77 9.32
C LYS A 912 34.21 -0.46 9.03
N LYS A 913 35.10 -0.49 8.03
CA LYS A 913 35.88 0.69 7.63
C LYS A 913 34.97 1.77 7.02
N ALA A 914 34.12 1.41 6.06
CA ALA A 914 33.22 2.36 5.41
C ALA A 914 32.21 2.96 6.42
N VAL A 915 31.68 2.14 7.33
CA VAL A 915 30.80 2.60 8.42
C VAL A 915 31.55 3.56 9.34
N ASP A 916 32.77 3.23 9.77
CA ASP A 916 33.58 4.10 10.62
C ASP A 916 33.86 5.46 9.93
N GLU A 917 34.10 5.46 8.62
CA GLU A 917 34.34 6.68 7.82
C GLU A 917 33.07 7.54 7.64
N SER A 918 31.89 6.92 7.51
CA SER A 918 30.61 7.64 7.36
C SER A 918 29.96 8.04 8.70
N THR A 919 30.45 7.53 9.83
CA THR A 919 29.87 7.78 11.16
C THR A 919 30.03 9.24 11.58
N SER A 920 28.92 9.92 11.87
CA SER A 920 28.90 11.26 12.48
C SER A 920 28.67 11.21 13.99
N ASP A 921 27.89 10.23 14.44
CA ASP A 921 27.39 10.11 15.81
C ASP A 921 27.67 8.70 16.35
N THR A 922 28.15 8.61 17.60
CA THR A 922 28.39 7.32 18.26
C THR A 922 27.81 7.33 19.66
N LEU A 923 26.91 6.38 19.91
CA LEU A 923 26.34 6.07 21.21
C LEU A 923 26.84 4.70 21.65
N VAL A 924 27.27 4.58 22.90
CA VAL A 924 27.63 3.29 23.52
C VAL A 924 26.58 2.92 24.55
N LEU A 925 25.88 1.81 24.34
CA LEU A 925 24.99 1.20 25.32
C LEU A 925 25.83 0.26 26.19
N LYS A 926 25.82 0.49 27.50
CA LYS A 926 26.64 -0.25 28.49
C LYS A 926 25.74 -1.05 29.42
N PRO A 927 26.17 -2.21 29.90
CA PRO A 927 25.44 -2.97 30.91
C PRO A 927 25.29 -2.23 32.24
#